data_AF-R7YNK8-F1
#
_entry.id   AF-R7YNK8-F1
#
_cell.length_a   1.000
_cell.length_b   1.000
_cell.length_c   1.000
_cell.angle_alpha   90.00
_cell.angle_beta   90.00
_cell.angle_gamma   90.00
#
_symmetry.space_group_name_H-M   'P 1'
#
loop_
_entity.id
_entity.type
_entity.pdbx_description
1 polymer ?
#
loop_
_entity_poly.entity_id
_entity_poly.type
_entity_poly.pdbx_seq_one_letter_code
_entity_poly.pdbx_strand_id
1 'polypeptide(L)'
;MRQWTRTAHAFLQTCRAGSRRLLPPPASTSPALGLRAFRTTPTPFRPAQATRAELEKRIADIPIERFRNFCIVAHVDHGKSTLSDRLLELTGTIEPGGNKQILDKLDVERERGITVKAQTCTMIYNYKGEDYLLHLVDTPGHVDFRAEVSRSYASCGGALLLVDASQGVQAQTVANFYLAFSQGLELVPVINKVDLPSADPQRALEQMKNTFELDTEKAVLVSAKTGLNVEAILPSVVEQIPAPVGDHTAPLRLLLVDSWYSNYKGVILLVRIFEGQVKAGDHIRSFATGLKYTVGEVGMMYPDQTPLSVLRAGQVGYIYFNPGMKRSQEAKVGDTYTTVGSEKLVEPLPGFEEPKSMVFVAAFPVDQSDYEHLEDSINQIVLNDRSVTVQKESSEALGAGWRLGFLGTLHCSVFEDRLRQEHGASIIITPPNVPCKVIWRDGTETIITNPADFPDDGSVHMKVAELQEPYVSATITLPEEYIGKVIELCEANRGEQKELSFFTATQVILKYEIPLAHLVDDFFGKLKGATKGYASLDYEEAAWRRSNITKLQLLVNKAPVDAVARIVHTSQIERLGRAWVTKFKEHVDRQMFEVVIQAAAGRRVVARETLKPFRKDVLAKLHASDVSRRKKLLEKQKDGKKKMRAVGNIAIDQKAFQAFLAK
;
A
#
# COMPACT_ATOMS: atom_id res chain seq x y z
N MET A 1 -0.42 33.93 50.54
CA MET A 1 -1.44 34.09 51.62
C MET A 1 -2.31 32.84 51.64
N ARG A 2 -2.82 32.40 52.82
CA ARG A 2 -3.91 31.40 53.04
C ARG A 2 -3.93 30.21 52.04
N GLN A 3 -3.35 29.02 52.26
CA GLN A 3 -3.23 28.18 53.47
C GLN A 3 -4.59 27.67 53.99
N TRP A 4 -4.75 26.33 54.06
CA TRP A 4 -5.57 25.45 54.94
C TRP A 4 -5.63 24.04 54.27
N THR A 5 -4.81 23.06 54.69
CA THR A 5 -5.05 22.00 55.72
C THR A 5 -6.04 20.88 55.29
N ARG A 6 -5.57 19.63 55.11
CA ARG A 6 -5.65 18.46 56.05
C ARG A 6 -7.07 17.84 56.16
N THR A 7 -7.30 16.53 56.39
CA THR A 7 -6.43 15.39 56.79
C THR A 7 -7.02 14.06 56.25
N ALA A 8 -6.30 12.94 56.43
CA ALA A 8 -6.79 11.58 56.17
C ALA A 8 -6.92 10.74 57.48
N HIS A 9 -7.45 9.52 57.32
CA HIS A 9 -7.49 8.36 58.25
C HIS A 9 -8.59 8.22 59.34
N ALA A 10 -8.92 6.92 59.51
CA ALA A 10 -9.66 6.26 60.61
C ALA A 10 -11.20 6.47 60.66
N PHE A 11 -12.01 5.53 61.19
CA PHE A 11 -11.70 4.31 61.96
C PHE A 11 -12.39 3.04 61.41
N LEU A 12 -11.95 1.86 61.87
CA LEU A 12 -12.54 0.52 61.63
C LEU A 12 -13.04 -0.06 62.99
N GLN A 13 -13.66 -1.25 62.99
CA GLN A 13 -14.21 -1.97 64.18
C GLN A 13 -15.62 -1.49 64.64
N THR A 14 -16.51 -2.31 65.25
CA THR A 14 -16.41 -3.73 65.69
C THR A 14 -17.79 -4.41 65.79
N CYS A 15 -17.86 -5.74 65.50
CA CYS A 15 -18.65 -6.82 66.15
C CYS A 15 -18.95 -7.96 65.13
N ARG A 16 -18.95 -9.26 65.46
CA ARG A 16 -18.52 -10.03 66.65
C ARG A 16 -18.21 -11.49 66.23
N ALA A 17 -17.36 -12.21 66.96
CA ALA A 17 -17.11 -13.66 66.81
C ALA A 17 -18.13 -14.51 67.61
N GLY A 18 -18.27 -15.85 67.49
CA GLY A 18 -17.63 -16.86 66.61
C GLY A 18 -17.55 -18.27 67.25
N SER A 19 -17.44 -19.35 66.44
CA SER A 19 -17.34 -20.80 66.84
C SER A 19 -18.61 -21.44 67.47
N ARG A 20 -18.95 -22.76 67.37
CA ARG A 20 -18.13 -24.01 67.36
C ARG A 20 -18.79 -25.23 66.64
N ARG A 21 -17.95 -26.05 65.97
CA ARG A 21 -17.84 -27.54 65.90
C ARG A 21 -19.04 -28.54 65.77
N LEU A 22 -18.83 -29.50 64.83
CA LEU A 22 -19.12 -30.98 64.83
C LEU A 22 -20.47 -31.57 64.30
N LEU A 23 -20.36 -32.22 63.12
CA LEU A 23 -20.88 -33.54 62.61
C LEU A 23 -21.82 -34.41 63.48
N PRO A 24 -22.62 -35.38 62.93
CA PRO A 24 -23.19 -35.60 61.57
C PRO A 24 -24.74 -35.93 61.71
N PRO A 25 -25.45 -36.96 61.15
CA PRO A 25 -25.30 -37.82 59.94
C PRO A 25 -26.48 -37.83 58.89
N PRO A 26 -27.44 -38.80 58.73
CA PRO A 26 -27.66 -39.38 57.38
C PRO A 26 -29.09 -39.64 56.80
N ALA A 27 -29.14 -39.64 55.45
CA ALA A 27 -29.82 -40.59 54.52
C ALA A 27 -31.36 -40.67 54.28
N SER A 28 -31.69 -41.00 53.01
CA SER A 28 -32.94 -41.62 52.48
C SER A 28 -34.20 -40.71 52.39
N THR A 29 -35.22 -40.92 51.53
CA THR A 29 -35.51 -41.88 50.42
C THR A 29 -36.18 -41.15 49.22
N SER A 30 -36.25 -41.79 48.04
CA SER A 30 -37.18 -41.42 46.96
C SER A 30 -38.53 -42.15 47.10
N PRO A 31 -39.64 -41.65 46.51
CA PRO A 31 -40.10 -42.27 45.25
C PRO A 31 -40.93 -41.39 44.27
N ALA A 32 -40.96 -41.87 43.01
CA ALA A 32 -42.09 -41.92 42.05
C ALA A 32 -42.85 -40.65 41.53
N LEU A 33 -42.79 -40.52 40.19
CA LEU A 33 -43.89 -40.25 39.24
C LEU A 33 -44.75 -38.97 39.35
N GLY A 34 -44.56 -38.09 38.35
CA GLY A 34 -45.54 -37.08 37.93
C GLY A 34 -45.37 -36.73 36.45
N LEU A 35 -46.27 -37.21 35.58
CA LEU A 35 -46.21 -36.97 34.13
C LEU A 35 -46.55 -35.51 33.78
N ARG A 36 -45.70 -34.87 32.97
CA ARG A 36 -46.07 -33.68 32.18
C ARG A 36 -45.56 -33.84 30.74
N ALA A 37 -46.48 -33.84 29.79
CA ALA A 37 -46.15 -33.88 28.37
C ALA A 37 -45.58 -32.52 27.92
N PHE A 38 -44.38 -32.53 27.34
CA PHE A 38 -43.84 -31.36 26.67
C PHE A 38 -44.51 -31.17 25.31
N ARG A 39 -45.18 -30.04 25.11
CA ARG A 39 -45.51 -29.56 23.77
C ARG A 39 -44.21 -29.13 23.10
N THR A 40 -43.82 -29.81 22.02
CA THR A 40 -42.76 -29.37 21.13
C THR A 40 -43.25 -28.19 20.30
N THR A 41 -42.84 -26.98 20.65
CA THR A 41 -42.91 -25.84 19.73
C THR A 41 -41.93 -26.07 18.59
N PRO A 42 -42.32 -25.83 17.31
CA PRO A 42 -41.39 -25.95 16.20
C PRO A 42 -40.29 -24.88 16.32
N THR A 43 -39.04 -25.32 16.43
CA THR A 43 -37.88 -24.44 16.30
C THR A 43 -37.82 -23.87 14.87
N PRO A 44 -37.43 -22.59 14.68
CA PRO A 44 -37.26 -22.03 13.35
C PRO A 44 -36.19 -22.82 12.58
N PHE A 45 -36.40 -22.99 11.27
CA PHE A 45 -35.47 -23.68 10.39
C PHE A 45 -34.12 -22.94 10.38
N ARG A 46 -33.09 -23.56 10.96
CA ARG A 46 -31.71 -23.12 10.84
C ARG A 46 -31.10 -23.84 9.63
N PRO A 47 -30.62 -23.15 8.59
CA PRO A 47 -29.86 -23.81 7.54
C PRO A 47 -28.62 -24.43 8.18
N ALA A 48 -28.43 -25.74 7.98
CA ALA A 48 -27.21 -26.41 8.41
C ALA A 48 -26.06 -25.94 7.52
N GLN A 49 -24.88 -25.72 8.10
CA GLN A 49 -23.65 -25.57 7.32
C GLN A 49 -23.44 -26.87 6.55
N ALA A 50 -23.46 -26.79 5.21
CA ALA A 50 -23.25 -27.94 4.35
C ALA A 50 -21.90 -28.59 4.65
N THR A 51 -21.87 -29.92 4.74
CA THR A 51 -20.60 -30.63 4.94
C THR A 51 -19.69 -30.41 3.72
N ARG A 52 -18.37 -30.49 3.91
CA ARG A 52 -17.39 -30.30 2.82
C ARG A 52 -17.69 -31.16 1.59
N ALA A 53 -18.16 -32.39 1.78
CA ALA A 53 -18.53 -33.30 0.69
C ALA A 53 -19.80 -32.89 -0.05
N GLU A 54 -20.79 -32.30 0.63
CA GLU A 54 -22.00 -31.76 0.01
C GLU A 54 -21.69 -30.49 -0.78
N LEU A 55 -20.86 -29.59 -0.23
CA LEU A 55 -20.37 -28.40 -0.91
C LEU A 55 -19.55 -28.76 -2.17
N GLU A 56 -18.59 -29.67 -2.03
CA GLU A 56 -17.75 -30.13 -3.13
C GLU A 56 -18.57 -30.83 -4.23
N LYS A 57 -19.55 -31.67 -3.85
CA LYS A 57 -20.47 -32.27 -4.82
C LYS A 57 -21.30 -31.20 -5.54
N ARG A 58 -21.89 -30.25 -4.80
CA ARG A 58 -22.68 -29.14 -5.37
C ARG A 58 -21.88 -28.34 -6.39
N ILE A 59 -20.60 -28.06 -6.12
CA ILE A 59 -19.69 -27.39 -7.06
C ILE A 59 -19.37 -28.28 -8.25
N ALA A 60 -19.15 -29.58 -8.04
CA ALA A 60 -18.83 -30.54 -9.09
C ALA A 60 -19.98 -30.77 -10.08
N ASP A 61 -21.23 -30.56 -9.65
CA ASP A 61 -22.46 -30.66 -10.43
C ASP A 61 -22.78 -29.36 -11.23
N ILE A 62 -22.14 -28.21 -10.94
CA ILE A 62 -22.32 -26.96 -11.71
C ILE A 62 -21.47 -27.00 -13.01
N PRO A 63 -22.07 -26.80 -14.20
CA PRO A 63 -21.35 -26.78 -15.47
C PRO A 63 -20.74 -25.39 -15.78
N ILE A 64 -19.74 -25.35 -16.67
CA ILE A 64 -18.88 -24.16 -16.89
C ILE A 64 -19.66 -22.94 -17.42
N GLU A 65 -20.75 -23.16 -18.15
CA GLU A 65 -21.66 -22.12 -18.67
C GLU A 65 -22.34 -21.32 -17.54
N ARG A 66 -22.29 -21.82 -16.29
CA ARG A 66 -22.82 -21.20 -15.08
C ARG A 66 -21.74 -20.67 -14.14
N PHE A 67 -20.48 -20.64 -14.58
CA PHE A 67 -19.42 -19.93 -13.88
C PHE A 67 -19.43 -18.46 -14.30
N ARG A 68 -19.13 -17.53 -13.39
CA ARG A 68 -18.92 -16.10 -13.68
C ARG A 68 -17.71 -15.60 -12.91
N ASN A 69 -16.74 -15.02 -13.60
CA ASN A 69 -15.52 -14.48 -12.99
C ASN A 69 -15.56 -12.95 -13.16
N PHE A 70 -15.64 -12.20 -12.08
CA PHE A 70 -15.80 -10.74 -12.15
C PHE A 70 -15.08 -9.99 -11.05
N CYS A 71 -14.83 -8.70 -11.29
CA CYS A 71 -14.26 -7.78 -10.29
C CYS A 71 -15.19 -6.58 -10.04
N ILE A 72 -14.85 -5.73 -9.06
CA ILE A 72 -15.56 -4.47 -8.82
C ILE A 72 -14.62 -3.30 -9.10
N VAL A 73 -14.96 -2.54 -10.12
CA VAL A 73 -14.20 -1.40 -10.64
C VAL A 73 -14.79 -0.12 -10.07
N ALA A 74 -14.03 0.58 -9.22
CA ALA A 74 -14.52 1.72 -8.47
C ALA A 74 -13.45 2.83 -8.34
N HIS A 75 -13.90 4.04 -7.99
CA HIS A 75 -13.05 5.03 -7.34
C HIS A 75 -12.89 4.69 -5.85
N VAL A 76 -11.90 5.28 -5.17
CA VAL A 76 -11.85 5.29 -3.70
C VAL A 76 -13.16 5.85 -3.13
N ASP A 77 -13.55 5.39 -1.94
CA ASP A 77 -14.80 5.73 -1.25
C ASP A 77 -16.13 5.44 -1.97
N HIS A 78 -16.17 4.97 -3.23
CA HIS A 78 -17.42 4.59 -3.91
C HIS A 78 -18.15 3.37 -3.28
N GLY A 79 -17.62 2.79 -2.19
CA GLY A 79 -18.27 1.74 -1.40
C GLY A 79 -18.03 0.32 -1.90
N LYS A 80 -16.89 0.09 -2.57
CA LYS A 80 -16.46 -1.20 -3.14
C LYS A 80 -16.46 -2.35 -2.13
N SER A 81 -15.64 -2.28 -1.08
CA SER A 81 -15.53 -3.35 -0.07
C SER A 81 -16.88 -3.63 0.62
N THR A 82 -17.65 -2.58 0.92
CA THR A 82 -19.00 -2.70 1.48
C THR A 82 -19.96 -3.41 0.54
N LEU A 83 -19.84 -3.23 -0.77
CA LEU A 83 -20.63 -3.96 -1.75
C LEU A 83 -20.24 -5.45 -1.78
N SER A 84 -18.94 -5.74 -1.77
CA SER A 84 -18.40 -7.10 -1.69
C SER A 84 -18.93 -7.86 -0.47
N ASP A 85 -18.95 -7.22 0.71
CA ASP A 85 -19.55 -7.79 1.92
C ASP A 85 -21.03 -8.15 1.69
N ARG A 86 -21.84 -7.23 1.13
CA ARG A 86 -23.27 -7.50 0.88
C ARG A 86 -23.52 -8.64 -0.10
N LEU A 87 -22.69 -8.81 -1.14
CA LEU A 87 -22.79 -9.93 -2.06
C LEU A 87 -22.48 -11.27 -1.36
N LEU A 88 -21.52 -11.27 -0.43
CA LEU A 88 -21.20 -12.43 0.41
C LEU A 88 -22.32 -12.76 1.41
N GLU A 89 -22.97 -11.75 2.03
CA GLU A 89 -24.15 -11.96 2.89
C GLU A 89 -25.33 -12.55 2.11
N LEU A 90 -25.65 -11.97 0.94
CA LEU A 90 -26.79 -12.39 0.09
C LEU A 90 -26.64 -13.83 -0.46
N THR A 91 -25.42 -14.30 -0.65
CA THR A 91 -25.13 -15.67 -1.09
C THR A 91 -24.96 -16.66 0.08
N GLY A 92 -25.16 -16.20 1.32
CA GLY A 92 -25.00 -17.04 2.53
C GLY A 92 -23.55 -17.47 2.78
N THR A 93 -22.58 -16.78 2.17
CA THR A 93 -21.14 -17.06 2.29
C THR A 93 -20.59 -16.53 3.63
N ILE A 94 -21.22 -15.50 4.20
CA ILE A 94 -20.94 -14.96 5.54
C ILE A 94 -22.25 -14.73 6.31
N GLU A 95 -22.18 -14.66 7.65
CA GLU A 95 -23.37 -14.36 8.47
C GLU A 95 -23.76 -12.87 8.38
N PRO A 96 -25.03 -12.53 8.09
CA PRO A 96 -25.46 -11.13 7.96
C PRO A 96 -25.25 -10.29 9.22
N GLY A 97 -24.68 -9.09 9.05
CA GLY A 97 -24.43 -8.15 10.15
C GLY A 97 -23.21 -8.49 11.02
N GLY A 98 -22.31 -9.36 10.53
CA GLY A 98 -21.00 -9.63 11.15
C GLY A 98 -20.01 -8.46 11.05
N ASN A 99 -18.71 -8.78 11.09
CA ASN A 99 -17.66 -7.78 10.85
C ASN A 99 -17.83 -7.17 9.45
N LYS A 100 -17.69 -5.85 9.34
CA LYS A 100 -17.67 -5.14 8.06
C LYS A 100 -16.27 -5.21 7.46
N GLN A 101 -16.19 -5.14 6.13
CA GLN A 101 -14.96 -5.19 5.35
C GLN A 101 -14.16 -6.47 5.62
N ILE A 102 -14.77 -7.62 5.34
CA ILE A 102 -14.14 -8.93 5.56
C ILE A 102 -13.01 -9.19 4.56
N LEU A 103 -13.08 -8.58 3.37
CA LEU A 103 -12.01 -8.66 2.36
C LEU A 103 -10.83 -7.72 2.65
N ASP A 104 -11.05 -6.56 3.27
CA ASP A 104 -9.93 -5.70 3.70
C ASP A 104 -9.29 -6.36 4.94
N LYS A 105 -8.14 -7.02 4.73
CA LYS A 105 -7.51 -7.93 5.71
C LYS A 105 -6.41 -7.28 6.52
N LEU A 106 -5.75 -6.26 5.96
CA LEU A 106 -4.71 -5.49 6.64
C LEU A 106 -5.36 -4.33 7.41
N ASP A 107 -4.87 -4.00 8.61
CA ASP A 107 -5.46 -2.91 9.38
C ASP A 107 -5.21 -1.53 8.73
N VAL A 108 -4.10 -1.36 7.99
CA VAL A 108 -3.90 -0.19 7.10
C VAL A 108 -4.98 -0.01 6.03
N GLU A 109 -5.61 -1.09 5.55
CA GLU A 109 -6.69 -1.01 4.55
C GLU A 109 -7.96 -0.45 5.19
N ARG A 110 -8.26 -0.91 6.42
CA ARG A 110 -9.42 -0.49 7.23
C ARG A 110 -9.27 0.95 7.72
N GLU A 111 -8.09 1.34 8.22
CA GLU A 111 -7.82 2.71 8.70
C GLU A 111 -7.86 3.74 7.57
N ARG A 112 -7.35 3.41 6.38
CA ARG A 112 -7.29 4.33 5.23
C ARG A 112 -8.50 4.25 4.30
N GLY A 113 -9.42 3.29 4.48
CA GLY A 113 -10.59 3.09 3.61
C GLY A 113 -10.24 2.61 2.19
N ILE A 114 -9.08 1.98 2.00
CA ILE A 114 -8.59 1.54 0.69
C ILE A 114 -8.21 0.07 0.71
N THR A 115 -8.61 -0.69 -0.30
CA THR A 115 -8.05 -2.02 -0.55
C THR A 115 -6.68 -1.86 -1.23
N VAL A 116 -5.65 -2.47 -0.64
CA VAL A 116 -4.25 -2.44 -1.10
C VAL A 116 -3.94 -3.71 -1.85
N LYS A 117 -4.33 -4.88 -1.31
CA LYS A 117 -4.09 -6.18 -1.94
C LYS A 117 -5.37 -6.82 -2.44
N ALA A 118 -5.38 -7.24 -3.72
CA ALA A 118 -6.54 -7.89 -4.32
C ALA A 118 -6.93 -9.17 -3.56
N GLN A 119 -8.22 -9.31 -3.23
CA GLN A 119 -8.76 -10.53 -2.61
C GLN A 119 -9.73 -11.23 -3.55
N THR A 120 -9.57 -12.55 -3.68
CA THR A 120 -10.58 -13.39 -4.35
C THR A 120 -11.46 -14.06 -3.30
N CYS A 121 -12.76 -14.01 -3.51
CA CYS A 121 -13.75 -14.86 -2.86
C CYS A 121 -14.63 -15.53 -3.92
N THR A 122 -15.31 -16.60 -3.52
CA THR A 122 -16.24 -17.34 -4.38
C THR A 122 -17.58 -17.44 -3.67
N MET A 123 -18.66 -17.48 -4.44
CA MET A 123 -20.04 -17.55 -3.97
C MET A 123 -20.82 -18.56 -4.83
N ILE A 124 -21.74 -19.32 -4.22
CA ILE A 124 -22.68 -20.18 -4.94
C ILE A 124 -24.05 -19.52 -4.84
N TYR A 125 -24.62 -19.14 -5.98
CA TYR A 125 -25.88 -18.43 -6.05
C TYR A 125 -26.90 -19.28 -6.82
N ASN A 126 -28.08 -19.50 -6.23
CA ASN A 126 -29.18 -20.16 -6.94
C ASN A 126 -30.00 -19.10 -7.68
N TYR A 127 -30.04 -19.19 -9.01
CA TYR A 127 -30.78 -18.27 -9.86
C TYR A 127 -31.80 -19.03 -10.71
N LYS A 128 -33.09 -18.67 -10.57
CA LYS A 128 -34.21 -19.31 -11.28
C LYS A 128 -34.29 -20.84 -11.06
N GLY A 129 -33.79 -21.33 -9.92
CA GLY A 129 -33.74 -22.75 -9.54
C GLY A 129 -32.39 -23.43 -9.81
N GLU A 130 -31.51 -22.81 -10.60
CA GLU A 130 -30.24 -23.37 -11.05
C GLU A 130 -29.05 -22.76 -10.30
N ASP A 131 -28.08 -23.57 -9.90
CA ASP A 131 -26.88 -23.08 -9.20
C ASP A 131 -25.81 -22.53 -10.16
N TYR A 132 -25.22 -21.39 -9.77
CA TYR A 132 -24.12 -20.68 -10.43
C TYR A 132 -22.92 -20.55 -9.50
N LEU A 133 -21.71 -20.61 -10.06
CA LEU A 133 -20.46 -20.41 -9.33
C LEU A 133 -19.88 -19.03 -9.68
N LEU A 134 -19.85 -18.14 -8.70
CA LEU A 134 -19.51 -16.73 -8.87
C LEU A 134 -18.16 -16.44 -8.20
N HIS A 135 -17.11 -16.26 -8.98
CA HIS A 135 -15.79 -15.84 -8.50
C HIS A 135 -15.70 -14.30 -8.54
N LEU A 136 -15.61 -13.68 -7.36
CA LEU A 136 -15.43 -12.23 -7.18
C LEU A 136 -13.97 -11.93 -6.83
N VAL A 137 -13.34 -11.05 -7.60
CA VAL A 137 -12.00 -10.48 -7.31
C VAL A 137 -12.16 -9.01 -6.94
N ASP A 138 -11.95 -8.70 -5.66
CA ASP A 138 -12.01 -7.35 -5.16
C ASP A 138 -10.67 -6.62 -5.39
N THR A 139 -10.68 -5.57 -6.23
CA THR A 139 -9.45 -4.97 -6.77
C THR A 139 -9.09 -3.62 -6.12
N PRO A 140 -7.80 -3.25 -6.02
CA PRO A 140 -7.39 -1.91 -5.59
C PRO A 140 -7.97 -0.78 -6.46
N GLY A 141 -8.19 0.39 -5.85
CA GLY A 141 -8.75 1.56 -6.55
C GLY A 141 -7.73 2.61 -7.01
N HIS A 142 -6.43 2.41 -6.73
CA HIS A 142 -5.39 3.45 -6.89
C HIS A 142 -4.33 3.11 -7.96
N VAL A 143 -3.82 4.15 -8.62
CA VAL A 143 -2.89 4.04 -9.78
C VAL A 143 -1.55 3.36 -9.43
N ASP A 144 -0.99 3.58 -8.24
CA ASP A 144 0.21 2.87 -7.74
C ASP A 144 0.06 1.34 -7.77
N PHE A 145 -1.17 0.82 -7.76
CA PHE A 145 -1.50 -0.60 -7.82
C PHE A 145 -2.02 -1.03 -9.21
N ARG A 146 -1.84 -0.24 -10.28
CA ARG A 146 -2.22 -0.57 -11.67
C ARG A 146 -1.75 -1.98 -12.09
N ALA A 147 -0.53 -2.35 -11.68
CA ALA A 147 0.02 -3.68 -11.94
C ALA A 147 -0.79 -4.80 -11.27
N GLU A 148 -1.43 -4.57 -10.12
CA GLU A 148 -2.27 -5.55 -9.42
C GLU A 148 -3.71 -5.59 -9.95
N VAL A 149 -4.24 -4.42 -10.29
CA VAL A 149 -5.53 -4.26 -10.96
C VAL A 149 -5.53 -4.99 -12.31
N SER A 150 -4.49 -4.82 -13.13
CA SER A 150 -4.34 -5.49 -14.43
C SER A 150 -4.26 -7.02 -14.30
N ARG A 151 -3.50 -7.54 -13.32
CA ARG A 151 -3.44 -8.99 -13.01
C ARG A 151 -4.82 -9.56 -12.65
N SER A 152 -5.55 -8.82 -11.83
CA SER A 152 -6.89 -9.18 -11.39
C SER A 152 -7.87 -9.19 -12.56
N TYR A 153 -7.82 -8.19 -13.46
CA TYR A 153 -8.68 -8.12 -14.64
C TYR A 153 -8.46 -9.30 -15.59
N ALA A 154 -7.21 -9.71 -15.81
CA ALA A 154 -6.86 -10.91 -16.58
C ALA A 154 -7.40 -12.23 -15.94
N SER A 155 -7.88 -12.21 -14.69
CA SER A 155 -8.55 -13.35 -14.04
C SER A 155 -10.09 -13.35 -14.20
N CYS A 156 -10.67 -12.26 -14.72
CA CYS A 156 -12.10 -12.06 -14.89
C CYS A 156 -12.58 -12.30 -16.34
N GLY A 157 -13.90 -12.17 -16.55
CA GLY A 157 -14.56 -12.04 -17.85
C GLY A 157 -15.53 -10.83 -17.92
N GLY A 158 -15.83 -10.21 -16.77
CA GLY A 158 -16.54 -8.94 -16.69
C GLY A 158 -16.25 -8.20 -15.39
N ALA A 159 -16.89 -7.05 -15.19
CA ALA A 159 -16.68 -6.18 -14.04
C ALA A 159 -17.93 -5.37 -13.69
N LEU A 160 -18.16 -5.16 -12.39
CA LEU A 160 -19.15 -4.20 -11.88
C LEU A 160 -18.52 -2.80 -11.83
N LEU A 161 -18.98 -1.88 -12.67
CA LEU A 161 -18.50 -0.50 -12.73
C LEU A 161 -19.29 0.37 -11.75
N LEU A 162 -18.69 0.62 -10.59
CA LEU A 162 -19.34 1.20 -9.41
C LEU A 162 -19.15 2.72 -9.30
N VAL A 163 -20.25 3.46 -9.44
CA VAL A 163 -20.29 4.93 -9.39
C VAL A 163 -21.15 5.41 -8.21
N ASP A 164 -20.65 6.36 -7.41
CA ASP A 164 -21.40 6.97 -6.31
C ASP A 164 -22.45 7.96 -6.87
N ALA A 165 -23.73 7.75 -6.54
CA ALA A 165 -24.83 8.62 -6.99
C ALA A 165 -24.64 10.10 -6.62
N SER A 166 -23.95 10.40 -5.52
CA SER A 166 -23.75 11.78 -5.06
C SER A 166 -22.56 12.46 -5.74
N GLN A 167 -21.47 11.71 -5.98
CA GLN A 167 -20.24 12.23 -6.58
C GLN A 167 -20.27 12.18 -8.11
N GLY A 168 -20.94 11.18 -8.70
CA GLY A 168 -20.89 10.90 -10.14
C GLY A 168 -19.57 10.24 -10.57
N VAL A 169 -19.24 10.33 -11.85
CA VAL A 169 -18.03 9.73 -12.42
C VAL A 169 -16.77 10.49 -11.96
N GLN A 170 -15.80 9.78 -11.39
CA GLN A 170 -14.55 10.32 -10.86
C GLN A 170 -13.31 9.84 -11.64
N ALA A 171 -12.17 10.51 -11.52
CA ALA A 171 -10.98 10.26 -12.35
C ALA A 171 -10.48 8.81 -12.33
N GLN A 172 -10.52 8.14 -11.17
CA GLN A 172 -10.12 6.73 -11.08
C GLN A 172 -11.18 5.79 -11.67
N THR A 173 -12.46 6.15 -11.64
CA THR A 173 -13.49 5.44 -12.43
C THR A 173 -13.12 5.47 -13.91
N VAL A 174 -12.70 6.63 -14.44
CA VAL A 174 -12.29 6.79 -15.84
C VAL A 174 -11.03 6.00 -16.17
N ALA A 175 -9.97 6.10 -15.35
CA ALA A 175 -8.74 5.35 -15.57
C ALA A 175 -8.93 3.83 -15.50
N ASN A 176 -9.69 3.35 -14.49
CA ASN A 176 -9.93 1.93 -14.31
C ASN A 176 -10.94 1.37 -15.35
N PHE A 177 -11.88 2.19 -15.85
CA PHE A 177 -12.75 1.86 -16.98
C PHE A 177 -11.93 1.53 -18.24
N TYR A 178 -11.03 2.42 -18.67
CA TYR A 178 -10.24 2.16 -19.88
C TYR A 178 -9.31 0.95 -19.72
N LEU A 179 -8.78 0.72 -18.51
CA LEU A 179 -7.99 -0.48 -18.22
C LEU A 179 -8.85 -1.75 -18.34
N ALA A 180 -10.06 -1.79 -17.77
CA ALA A 180 -10.97 -2.93 -17.88
C ALA A 180 -11.44 -3.17 -19.33
N PHE A 181 -11.76 -2.10 -20.05
CA PHE A 181 -12.13 -2.13 -21.47
C PHE A 181 -10.99 -2.67 -22.36
N SER A 182 -9.73 -2.25 -22.11
CA SER A 182 -8.56 -2.78 -22.83
C SER A 182 -8.30 -4.27 -22.60
N GLN A 183 -8.83 -4.85 -21.51
CA GLN A 183 -8.76 -6.27 -21.19
C GLN A 183 -9.98 -7.05 -21.70
N GLY A 184 -10.91 -6.39 -22.42
CA GLY A 184 -12.11 -7.02 -22.99
C GLY A 184 -13.14 -7.48 -21.95
N LEU A 185 -13.18 -6.86 -20.77
CA LEU A 185 -14.16 -7.18 -19.74
C LEU A 185 -15.53 -6.58 -20.05
N GLU A 186 -16.58 -7.39 -19.94
CA GLU A 186 -17.97 -6.91 -19.99
C GLU A 186 -18.29 -6.03 -18.76
N LEU A 187 -18.79 -4.81 -18.99
CA LEU A 187 -18.90 -3.78 -17.95
C LEU A 187 -20.36 -3.53 -17.54
N VAL A 188 -20.75 -4.05 -16.37
CA VAL A 188 -22.08 -3.90 -15.79
C VAL A 188 -22.15 -2.59 -14.97
N PRO A 189 -22.95 -1.58 -15.36
CA PRO A 189 -23.02 -0.32 -14.63
C PRO A 189 -23.82 -0.44 -13.33
N VAL A 190 -23.25 0.02 -12.21
CA VAL A 190 -23.88 -0.01 -10.88
C VAL A 190 -23.75 1.36 -10.20
N ILE A 191 -24.87 1.94 -9.80
CA ILE A 191 -24.92 3.23 -9.09
C ILE A 191 -25.13 2.98 -7.59
N ASN A 192 -24.17 3.35 -6.75
CA ASN A 192 -24.19 3.12 -5.30
C ASN A 192 -24.64 4.37 -4.52
N LYS A 193 -24.89 4.18 -3.22
CA LYS A 193 -25.22 5.23 -2.23
C LYS A 193 -26.48 6.04 -2.54
N VAL A 194 -27.47 5.42 -3.19
CA VAL A 194 -28.78 6.06 -3.44
C VAL A 194 -29.59 6.34 -2.15
N ASP A 195 -29.07 5.96 -0.97
CA ASP A 195 -29.60 6.33 0.36
C ASP A 195 -29.21 7.75 0.82
N LEU A 196 -28.27 8.42 0.14
CA LEU A 196 -27.82 9.74 0.55
C LEU A 196 -28.81 10.85 0.11
N PRO A 197 -29.13 11.83 0.97
CA PRO A 197 -29.95 13.00 0.58
C PRO A 197 -29.35 13.86 -0.55
N SER A 198 -28.07 13.66 -0.86
CA SER A 198 -27.33 14.31 -1.95
C SER A 198 -27.09 13.39 -3.15
N ALA A 199 -27.77 12.23 -3.22
CA ALA A 199 -27.68 11.32 -4.36
C ALA A 199 -28.43 11.88 -5.57
N ASP A 200 -27.78 11.86 -6.73
CA ASP A 200 -28.34 12.22 -8.03
C ASP A 200 -28.06 11.06 -9.02
N PRO A 201 -28.84 9.96 -8.94
CA PRO A 201 -28.60 8.79 -9.77
C PRO A 201 -28.75 9.09 -11.27
N GLN A 202 -29.65 10.01 -11.62
CA GLN A 202 -29.88 10.36 -13.02
C GLN A 202 -28.66 11.07 -13.62
N ARG A 203 -28.09 12.08 -12.95
CA ARG A 203 -26.83 12.71 -13.39
C ARG A 203 -25.68 11.71 -13.45
N ALA A 204 -25.60 10.76 -12.51
CA ALA A 204 -24.57 9.72 -12.54
C ALA A 204 -24.71 8.80 -13.76
N LEU A 205 -25.92 8.38 -14.12
CA LEU A 205 -26.20 7.60 -15.33
C LEU A 205 -25.90 8.41 -16.60
N GLU A 206 -26.35 9.66 -16.69
CA GLU A 206 -26.06 10.55 -17.83
C GLU A 206 -24.55 10.76 -18.00
N GLN A 207 -23.80 10.90 -16.90
CA GLN A 207 -22.33 10.95 -16.94
C GLN A 207 -21.70 9.63 -17.43
N MET A 208 -22.16 8.47 -16.98
CA MET A 208 -21.65 7.18 -17.47
C MET A 208 -21.92 7.01 -18.98
N LYS A 209 -23.15 7.32 -19.44
CA LYS A 209 -23.52 7.24 -20.86
C LYS A 209 -22.67 8.19 -21.72
N ASN A 210 -22.45 9.42 -21.27
CA ASN A 210 -21.72 10.45 -22.02
C ASN A 210 -20.18 10.34 -21.93
N THR A 211 -19.64 9.64 -20.92
CA THR A 211 -18.18 9.50 -20.72
C THR A 211 -17.64 8.14 -21.17
N PHE A 212 -18.47 7.10 -21.14
CA PHE A 212 -18.07 5.71 -21.38
C PHE A 212 -18.82 5.03 -22.53
N GLU A 213 -19.81 5.71 -23.13
CA GLU A 213 -20.68 5.19 -24.22
C GLU A 213 -21.44 3.89 -23.85
N LEU A 214 -21.54 3.57 -22.56
CA LEU A 214 -22.20 2.38 -22.03
C LEU A 214 -23.72 2.46 -22.10
N ASP A 215 -24.36 1.30 -22.29
CA ASP A 215 -25.79 1.12 -22.10
C ASP A 215 -26.17 1.23 -20.61
N THR A 216 -26.73 2.37 -20.24
CA THR A 216 -27.18 2.65 -18.87
C THR A 216 -28.62 2.21 -18.59
N GLU A 217 -29.36 1.64 -19.54
CA GLU A 217 -30.75 1.20 -19.32
C GLU A 217 -30.82 -0.04 -18.41
N LYS A 218 -29.73 -0.83 -18.37
CA LYS A 218 -29.58 -2.01 -17.51
C LYS A 218 -28.87 -1.73 -16.17
N ALA A 219 -28.65 -0.46 -15.83
CA ALA A 219 -27.85 -0.08 -14.68
C ALA A 219 -28.57 -0.32 -13.35
N VAL A 220 -27.85 -0.93 -12.38
CA VAL A 220 -28.45 -1.29 -11.08
C VAL A 220 -28.26 -0.16 -10.07
N LEU A 221 -29.38 0.45 -9.63
CA LEU A 221 -29.39 1.47 -8.59
C LEU A 221 -29.44 0.83 -7.19
N VAL A 222 -28.43 1.03 -6.35
CA VAL A 222 -28.27 0.32 -5.05
C VAL A 222 -27.76 1.21 -3.92
N SER A 223 -27.89 0.71 -2.68
CA SER A 223 -27.04 1.15 -1.58
C SER A 223 -26.44 -0.05 -0.86
N ALA A 224 -25.13 -0.26 -1.01
CA ALA A 224 -24.37 -1.24 -0.25
C ALA A 224 -24.47 -1.02 1.28
N LYS A 225 -24.65 0.24 1.69
CA LYS A 225 -24.73 0.62 3.11
C LYS A 225 -26.03 0.12 3.75
N THR A 226 -27.18 0.40 3.15
CA THR A 226 -28.49 -0.03 3.68
C THR A 226 -28.91 -1.43 3.24
N GLY A 227 -28.30 -1.97 2.18
CA GLY A 227 -28.71 -3.21 1.52
C GLY A 227 -29.76 -3.02 0.42
N LEU A 228 -30.23 -1.77 0.19
CA LEU A 228 -31.28 -1.48 -0.78
C LEU A 228 -30.91 -1.93 -2.21
N ASN A 229 -31.75 -2.81 -2.78
CA ASN A 229 -31.68 -3.33 -4.14
C ASN A 229 -30.37 -4.06 -4.53
N VAL A 230 -29.49 -4.39 -3.57
CA VAL A 230 -28.23 -5.11 -3.85
C VAL A 230 -28.51 -6.52 -4.40
N GLU A 231 -29.64 -7.12 -4.03
CA GLU A 231 -30.13 -8.40 -4.56
C GLU A 231 -30.31 -8.43 -6.09
N ALA A 232 -30.51 -7.28 -6.74
CA ALA A 232 -30.64 -7.20 -8.20
C ALA A 232 -29.29 -7.35 -8.95
N ILE A 233 -28.14 -7.17 -8.26
CA ILE A 233 -26.81 -7.27 -8.89
C ILE A 233 -26.48 -8.71 -9.29
N LEU A 234 -26.80 -9.70 -8.44
CA LEU A 234 -26.47 -11.11 -8.71
C LEU A 234 -27.17 -11.66 -9.97
N PRO A 235 -28.48 -11.37 -10.22
CA PRO A 235 -29.12 -11.55 -11.52
C PRO A 235 -28.37 -10.86 -12.68
N SER A 236 -28.01 -9.58 -12.55
CA SER A 236 -27.30 -8.85 -13.61
C SER A 236 -25.93 -9.45 -13.93
N VAL A 237 -25.18 -9.92 -12.92
CA VAL A 237 -23.93 -10.66 -13.09
C VAL A 237 -24.15 -11.96 -13.86
N VAL A 238 -25.21 -12.71 -13.55
CA VAL A 238 -25.52 -13.97 -14.24
C VAL A 238 -25.94 -13.75 -15.69
N GLU A 239 -26.73 -12.70 -15.97
CA GLU A 239 -27.32 -12.46 -17.30
C GLU A 239 -26.46 -11.61 -18.24
N GLN A 240 -25.54 -10.77 -17.74
CA GLN A 240 -24.70 -9.90 -18.57
C GLN A 240 -23.27 -10.43 -18.74
N ILE A 241 -22.61 -10.86 -17.65
CA ILE A 241 -21.19 -11.26 -17.70
C ILE A 241 -21.07 -12.62 -18.41
N PRO A 242 -20.11 -12.80 -19.35
CA PRO A 242 -19.94 -14.07 -20.05
C PRO A 242 -19.44 -15.21 -19.14
N ALA A 243 -19.77 -16.44 -19.52
CA ALA A 243 -19.15 -17.63 -18.95
C ALA A 243 -17.68 -17.75 -19.37
N PRO A 244 -16.78 -18.30 -18.53
CA PRO A 244 -15.41 -18.57 -18.94
C PRO A 244 -15.37 -19.68 -20.00
N VAL A 245 -14.59 -19.46 -21.06
CA VAL A 245 -14.35 -20.47 -22.11
C VAL A 245 -13.17 -21.34 -21.73
N GLY A 246 -13.33 -22.67 -21.81
CA GLY A 246 -12.28 -23.64 -21.54
C GLY A 246 -12.79 -25.07 -21.55
N ASP A 247 -11.92 -26.03 -21.89
CA ASP A 247 -12.22 -27.46 -21.74
C ASP A 247 -11.39 -28.05 -20.58
N HIS A 248 -12.02 -28.90 -19.78
CA HIS A 248 -11.43 -29.60 -18.64
C HIS A 248 -10.72 -30.91 -19.04
N THR A 249 -10.86 -31.37 -20.29
CA THR A 249 -10.14 -32.53 -20.85
C THR A 249 -8.85 -32.16 -21.59
N ALA A 250 -8.74 -30.90 -22.01
CA ALA A 250 -7.54 -30.33 -22.60
C ALA A 250 -6.32 -30.36 -21.64
N PRO A 251 -5.08 -30.22 -22.14
CA PRO A 251 -3.90 -30.07 -21.29
C PRO A 251 -4.03 -28.90 -20.31
N LEU A 252 -3.46 -29.03 -19.11
CA LEU A 252 -3.54 -27.96 -18.11
C LEU A 252 -2.91 -26.67 -18.64
N ARG A 253 -3.70 -25.59 -18.67
CA ARG A 253 -3.22 -24.21 -18.88
C ARG A 253 -3.72 -23.34 -17.73
N LEU A 254 -2.84 -23.16 -16.76
CA LEU A 254 -3.09 -22.43 -15.52
C LEU A 254 -2.31 -21.11 -15.52
N LEU A 255 -2.95 -20.01 -15.15
CA LEU A 255 -2.33 -18.70 -14.94
C LEU A 255 -2.09 -18.44 -13.45
N LEU A 256 -0.90 -17.97 -13.10
CA LEU A 256 -0.60 -17.45 -11.77
C LEU A 256 -1.03 -15.98 -11.66
N VAL A 257 -2.08 -15.71 -10.88
CA VAL A 257 -2.73 -14.38 -10.74
C VAL A 257 -2.09 -13.55 -9.62
N ASP A 258 -1.78 -14.19 -8.48
CA ASP A 258 -1.04 -13.62 -7.35
C ASP A 258 -0.43 -14.74 -6.47
N SER A 259 0.42 -14.41 -5.50
CA SER A 259 0.77 -15.34 -4.42
C SER A 259 1.03 -14.61 -3.10
N TRP A 260 0.87 -15.32 -1.99
CA TRP A 260 1.24 -14.87 -0.64
C TRP A 260 2.00 -15.97 0.11
N TYR A 261 2.64 -15.61 1.23
CA TYR A 261 3.39 -16.57 2.04
C TYR A 261 2.58 -17.10 3.23
N SER A 262 2.81 -18.36 3.59
CA SER A 262 2.25 -18.99 4.78
C SER A 262 3.34 -19.76 5.53
N ASN A 263 3.48 -19.48 6.83
CA ASN A 263 4.48 -20.11 7.70
C ASN A 263 4.39 -21.65 7.75
N TYR A 264 3.23 -22.23 7.39
CA TYR A 264 2.99 -23.68 7.40
C TYR A 264 2.89 -24.31 6.00
N LYS A 265 2.29 -23.61 5.02
CA LYS A 265 2.08 -24.11 3.65
C LYS A 265 3.19 -23.68 2.66
N GLY A 266 4.08 -22.78 3.05
CA GLY A 266 5.05 -22.13 2.15
C GLY A 266 4.37 -21.05 1.29
N VAL A 267 4.87 -20.83 0.08
CA VAL A 267 4.20 -19.94 -0.90
C VAL A 267 2.89 -20.58 -1.37
N ILE A 268 1.77 -19.85 -1.23
CA ILE A 268 0.46 -20.22 -1.76
C ILE A 268 0.19 -19.37 -3.01
N LEU A 269 -0.18 -20.04 -4.10
CA LEU A 269 -0.50 -19.44 -5.38
C LEU A 269 -2.01 -19.21 -5.52
N LEU A 270 -2.43 -18.03 -5.96
CA LEU A 270 -3.77 -17.74 -6.48
C LEU A 270 -3.76 -17.97 -7.99
N VAL A 271 -4.69 -18.80 -8.48
CA VAL A 271 -4.63 -19.33 -9.85
C VAL A 271 -5.97 -19.23 -10.57
N ARG A 272 -5.94 -18.98 -11.87
CA ARG A 272 -7.06 -19.18 -12.80
C ARG A 272 -6.73 -20.32 -13.74
N ILE A 273 -7.65 -21.27 -13.88
CA ILE A 273 -7.50 -22.34 -14.88
C ILE A 273 -8.26 -21.93 -16.14
N PHE A 274 -7.55 -21.85 -17.26
CA PHE A 274 -8.17 -21.65 -18.57
C PHE A 274 -8.53 -22.99 -19.19
N GLU A 275 -7.61 -23.96 -19.17
CA GLU A 275 -7.84 -25.31 -19.71
C GLU A 275 -7.33 -26.41 -18.77
N GLY A 276 -7.92 -27.58 -18.90
CA GLY A 276 -7.62 -28.78 -18.14
C GLY A 276 -8.19 -28.78 -16.72
N GLN A 277 -7.53 -29.54 -15.86
CA GLN A 277 -7.86 -29.71 -14.45
C GLN A 277 -6.57 -30.02 -13.67
N VAL A 278 -6.57 -29.74 -12.37
CA VAL A 278 -5.42 -30.00 -11.48
C VAL A 278 -5.88 -30.50 -10.11
N LYS A 279 -5.14 -31.46 -9.56
CA LYS A 279 -5.46 -32.24 -8.36
C LYS A 279 -4.25 -32.36 -7.44
N ALA A 280 -4.50 -32.68 -6.18
CA ALA A 280 -3.44 -33.06 -5.24
C ALA A 280 -2.68 -34.30 -5.77
N GLY A 281 -1.35 -34.22 -5.82
CA GLY A 281 -0.45 -35.23 -6.38
C GLY A 281 0.04 -34.95 -7.81
N ASP A 282 -0.59 -34.04 -8.56
CA ASP A 282 -0.18 -33.76 -9.94
C ASP A 282 1.21 -33.10 -10.01
N HIS A 283 1.99 -33.46 -11.04
CA HIS A 283 3.26 -32.80 -11.35
C HIS A 283 3.06 -31.73 -12.41
N ILE A 284 3.32 -30.47 -12.05
CA ILE A 284 3.23 -29.31 -12.94
C ILE A 284 4.58 -28.64 -13.15
N ARG A 285 4.72 -27.91 -14.26
CA ARG A 285 5.92 -27.16 -14.63
C ARG A 285 5.58 -25.71 -14.93
N SER A 286 6.41 -24.81 -14.41
CA SER A 286 6.43 -23.38 -14.72
C SER A 286 7.04 -23.14 -16.11
N PHE A 287 6.43 -22.28 -16.94
CA PHE A 287 7.02 -21.86 -18.21
C PHE A 287 8.16 -20.84 -18.00
N ALA A 288 7.98 -19.86 -17.12
CA ALA A 288 8.91 -18.75 -16.91
C ALA A 288 10.19 -19.13 -16.14
N THR A 289 10.14 -20.16 -15.29
CA THR A 289 11.33 -20.67 -14.56
C THR A 289 11.80 -22.04 -15.04
N GLY A 290 10.95 -22.78 -15.76
CA GLY A 290 11.22 -24.17 -16.15
C GLY A 290 11.22 -25.16 -14.99
N LEU A 291 10.96 -24.74 -13.74
CA LEU A 291 10.98 -25.59 -12.55
C LEU A 291 9.72 -26.47 -12.46
N LYS A 292 9.89 -27.65 -11.84
CA LYS A 292 8.83 -28.66 -11.66
C LYS A 292 8.42 -28.74 -10.19
N TYR A 293 7.12 -28.82 -9.95
CA TYR A 293 6.52 -28.89 -8.62
C TYR A 293 5.47 -30.00 -8.55
N THR A 294 5.28 -30.55 -7.35
CA THR A 294 4.19 -31.50 -7.06
C THR A 294 3.11 -30.77 -6.28
N VAL A 295 1.88 -30.80 -6.78
CA VAL A 295 0.72 -30.16 -6.15
C VAL A 295 0.40 -30.86 -4.83
N GLY A 296 0.38 -30.12 -3.73
CA GLY A 296 0.10 -30.64 -2.39
C GLY A 296 -1.39 -30.60 -2.05
N GLU A 297 -2.02 -29.45 -2.29
CA GLU A 297 -3.45 -29.20 -2.08
C GLU A 297 -3.94 -28.23 -3.16
N VAL A 298 -5.20 -28.40 -3.56
CA VAL A 298 -5.94 -27.44 -4.39
C VAL A 298 -7.19 -27.01 -3.64
N GLY A 299 -7.69 -25.80 -3.87
CA GLY A 299 -8.88 -25.32 -3.17
C GLY A 299 -9.39 -23.99 -3.69
N MET A 300 -10.39 -23.45 -3.00
CA MET A 300 -11.06 -22.20 -3.34
C MET A 300 -11.15 -21.28 -2.11
N MET A 301 -11.41 -19.99 -2.35
CA MET A 301 -11.69 -19.03 -1.28
C MET A 301 -13.21 -18.92 -1.09
N TYR A 302 -13.75 -19.41 0.02
CA TYR A 302 -15.20 -19.45 0.30
C TYR A 302 -15.50 -19.41 1.82
N PRO A 303 -15.59 -18.23 2.45
CA PRO A 303 -14.82 -17.03 2.11
C PRO A 303 -13.31 -17.25 2.33
N ASP A 304 -12.94 -18.11 3.27
CA ASP A 304 -11.59 -18.55 3.59
C ASP A 304 -11.15 -19.78 2.77
N GLN A 305 -9.91 -20.25 2.96
CA GLN A 305 -9.35 -21.41 2.25
C GLN A 305 -10.17 -22.70 2.49
N THR A 306 -10.98 -23.08 1.51
CA THR A 306 -11.73 -24.35 1.49
C THR A 306 -11.06 -25.32 0.51
N PRO A 307 -10.46 -26.43 1.00
CA PRO A 307 -9.76 -27.39 0.14
C PRO A 307 -10.72 -28.24 -0.70
N LEU A 308 -10.35 -28.54 -1.94
CA LEU A 308 -11.08 -29.37 -2.91
C LEU A 308 -10.20 -30.55 -3.37
N SER A 309 -10.80 -31.54 -4.03
CA SER A 309 -10.07 -32.64 -4.69
C SER A 309 -9.53 -32.25 -6.07
N VAL A 310 -10.21 -31.32 -6.76
CA VAL A 310 -9.89 -30.87 -8.11
C VAL A 310 -10.27 -29.40 -8.30
N LEU A 311 -9.45 -28.66 -9.04
CA LEU A 311 -9.84 -27.42 -9.72
C LEU A 311 -9.94 -27.69 -11.23
N ARG A 312 -10.96 -27.13 -11.89
CA ARG A 312 -11.29 -27.33 -13.31
C ARG A 312 -11.18 -26.02 -14.11
N ALA A 313 -11.11 -26.14 -15.44
CA ALA A 313 -11.24 -25.02 -16.37
C ALA A 313 -12.37 -24.04 -15.99
N GLY A 314 -12.09 -22.74 -16.12
CA GLY A 314 -12.94 -21.62 -15.72
C GLY A 314 -12.81 -21.20 -14.26
N GLN A 315 -12.40 -22.08 -13.35
CA GLN A 315 -12.37 -21.78 -11.91
C GLN A 315 -11.18 -20.89 -11.49
N VAL A 316 -11.41 -20.08 -10.47
CA VAL A 316 -10.36 -19.36 -9.72
C VAL A 316 -10.21 -20.00 -8.34
N GLY A 317 -8.98 -20.28 -7.94
CA GLY A 317 -8.69 -21.02 -6.69
C GLY A 317 -7.28 -20.78 -6.16
N TYR A 318 -6.89 -21.56 -5.16
CA TYR A 318 -5.53 -21.56 -4.61
C TYR A 318 -4.86 -22.93 -4.76
N ILE A 319 -3.53 -22.92 -4.84
CA ILE A 319 -2.66 -24.10 -4.87
C ILE A 319 -1.46 -23.88 -3.97
N TYR A 320 -1.00 -24.92 -3.27
CA TYR A 320 0.38 -24.97 -2.77
C TYR A 320 1.02 -26.34 -3.04
N PHE A 321 2.35 -26.40 -2.94
CA PHE A 321 3.15 -27.56 -3.33
C PHE A 321 3.56 -28.43 -2.15
N ASN A 322 3.85 -29.70 -2.40
CA ASN A 322 4.44 -30.62 -1.42
C ASN A 322 5.62 -31.39 -2.05
N PRO A 323 6.88 -31.07 -1.71
CA PRO A 323 7.31 -30.08 -0.73
C PRO A 323 6.97 -28.63 -1.14
N GLY A 324 6.74 -27.77 -0.15
CA GLY A 324 6.40 -26.36 -0.37
C GLY A 324 7.52 -25.57 -1.07
N MET A 325 7.13 -24.66 -1.96
CA MET A 325 8.03 -23.70 -2.60
C MET A 325 8.69 -22.82 -1.53
N LYS A 326 10.03 -22.77 -1.56
CA LYS A 326 10.84 -22.15 -0.49
C LYS A 326 11.18 -20.68 -0.74
N ARG A 327 11.06 -20.21 -1.98
CA ARG A 327 11.44 -18.85 -2.40
C ARG A 327 10.25 -18.18 -3.09
N SER A 328 9.78 -17.06 -2.56
CA SER A 328 8.68 -16.27 -3.16
C SER A 328 9.03 -15.68 -4.53
N GLN A 329 10.33 -15.63 -4.88
CA GLN A 329 10.85 -15.26 -6.19
C GLN A 329 10.64 -16.33 -7.27
N GLU A 330 10.33 -17.58 -6.91
CA GLU A 330 10.06 -18.67 -7.86
C GLU A 330 8.62 -18.59 -8.44
N ALA A 331 7.70 -17.90 -7.74
CA ALA A 331 6.29 -17.74 -8.11
C ALA A 331 6.04 -16.54 -9.05
N LYS A 332 6.75 -16.44 -10.19
CA LYS A 332 6.63 -15.31 -11.13
C LYS A 332 5.17 -15.09 -11.57
N VAL A 333 4.63 -13.90 -11.36
CA VAL A 333 3.20 -13.64 -11.61
C VAL A 333 2.95 -13.46 -13.10
N GLY A 334 1.86 -14.03 -13.62
CA GLY A 334 1.62 -14.17 -15.06
C GLY A 334 2.34 -15.36 -15.68
N ASP A 335 3.13 -16.12 -14.90
CA ASP A 335 3.64 -17.40 -15.36
C ASP A 335 2.49 -18.37 -15.65
N THR A 336 2.68 -19.16 -16.70
CA THR A 336 1.80 -20.27 -17.06
C THR A 336 2.34 -21.55 -16.45
N TYR A 337 1.46 -22.37 -15.89
CA TYR A 337 1.79 -23.72 -15.45
C TYR A 337 1.04 -24.75 -16.28
N THR A 338 1.71 -25.86 -16.61
CA THR A 338 1.14 -27.01 -17.32
C THR A 338 1.60 -28.34 -16.73
N THR A 339 0.90 -29.42 -17.04
CA THR A 339 1.27 -30.78 -16.62
C THR A 339 2.62 -31.19 -17.22
N VAL A 340 3.50 -31.82 -16.43
CA VAL A 340 4.81 -32.28 -16.92
C VAL A 340 4.63 -33.26 -18.08
N GLY A 341 5.15 -32.89 -19.26
CA GLY A 341 5.02 -33.65 -20.51
C GLY A 341 4.14 -32.97 -21.57
N SER A 342 3.19 -32.12 -21.16
CA SER A 342 2.29 -31.38 -22.08
C SER A 342 2.91 -30.10 -22.67
N GLU A 343 4.15 -29.79 -22.31
CA GLU A 343 4.90 -28.56 -22.62
C GLU A 343 4.94 -28.18 -24.11
N LYS A 344 4.82 -29.15 -25.02
CA LYS A 344 4.81 -28.94 -26.49
C LYS A 344 3.42 -28.75 -27.09
N LEU A 345 2.37 -28.90 -26.28
CA LEU A 345 0.96 -28.84 -26.69
C LEU A 345 0.26 -27.57 -26.18
N VAL A 346 0.94 -26.78 -25.35
CA VAL A 346 0.38 -25.62 -24.64
C VAL A 346 1.18 -24.39 -24.99
N GLU A 347 0.53 -23.40 -25.59
CA GLU A 347 1.09 -22.05 -25.73
C GLU A 347 0.94 -21.29 -24.39
N PRO A 348 2.01 -20.66 -23.87
CA PRO A 348 1.93 -19.88 -22.64
C PRO A 348 0.98 -18.70 -22.81
N LEU A 349 0.28 -18.34 -21.73
CA LEU A 349 -0.56 -17.15 -21.69
C LEU A 349 0.31 -15.88 -21.68
N PRO A 350 -0.24 -14.71 -22.08
CA PRO A 350 0.45 -13.43 -21.94
C PRO A 350 0.86 -13.19 -20.48
N GLY A 351 2.17 -13.16 -20.23
CA GLY A 351 2.73 -12.87 -18.91
C GLY A 351 2.64 -11.38 -18.56
N PHE A 352 2.85 -11.05 -17.29
CA PHE A 352 2.98 -9.66 -16.83
C PHE A 352 4.45 -9.27 -16.75
N GLU A 353 4.76 -8.00 -17.03
CA GLU A 353 6.09 -7.46 -16.78
C GLU A 353 6.32 -7.27 -15.27
N GLU A 354 7.54 -7.52 -14.80
CA GLU A 354 7.91 -7.31 -13.39
C GLU A 354 8.01 -5.79 -13.12
N PRO A 355 7.19 -5.22 -12.22
CA PRO A 355 7.11 -3.77 -12.06
C PRO A 355 8.36 -3.25 -11.34
N LYS A 356 9.06 -2.31 -11.97
CA LYS A 356 10.32 -1.75 -11.44
C LYS A 356 10.05 -0.76 -10.31
N SER A 357 10.87 -0.81 -9.26
CA SER A 357 10.85 0.19 -8.19
C SER A 357 11.41 1.54 -8.69
N MET A 358 10.58 2.59 -8.59
CA MET A 358 10.88 3.95 -9.05
C MET A 358 11.26 4.89 -7.89
N VAL A 359 10.78 4.61 -6.68
CA VAL A 359 10.87 5.50 -5.50
C VAL A 359 11.66 4.79 -4.40
N PHE A 360 12.74 5.39 -3.89
CA PHE A 360 13.60 4.75 -2.89
C PHE A 360 13.74 5.57 -1.60
N VAL A 361 13.46 4.94 -0.46
CA VAL A 361 13.78 5.44 0.89
C VAL A 361 14.91 4.63 1.52
N ALA A 362 15.50 5.15 2.58
CA ALA A 362 16.27 4.37 3.55
C ALA A 362 15.52 4.34 4.89
N ALA A 363 15.40 3.17 5.49
CA ALA A 363 14.82 2.94 6.82
C ALA A 363 15.90 2.49 7.81
N PHE A 364 15.93 3.13 8.97
CA PHE A 364 16.88 2.86 10.06
C PHE A 364 16.11 2.68 11.38
N PRO A 365 16.50 1.77 12.27
CA PRO A 365 15.92 1.70 13.59
C PRO A 365 16.45 2.85 14.47
N VAL A 366 15.66 3.29 15.45
CA VAL A 366 16.09 4.31 16.42
C VAL A 366 17.16 3.72 17.34
N ASP A 367 16.92 2.58 17.98
CA ASP A 367 17.99 1.86 18.67
C ASP A 367 18.60 0.80 17.73
N GLN A 368 19.93 0.72 17.69
CA GLN A 368 20.63 -0.29 16.90
C GLN A 368 20.50 -1.71 17.51
N SER A 369 19.97 -1.84 18.74
CA SER A 369 19.48 -3.13 19.26
C SER A 369 18.40 -3.76 18.37
N ASP A 370 17.58 -2.93 17.73
CA ASP A 370 16.36 -3.38 17.03
C ASP A 370 16.65 -3.77 15.58
N TYR A 371 17.93 -3.75 15.16
CA TYR A 371 18.36 -4.04 13.79
C TYR A 371 17.92 -5.44 13.31
N GLU A 372 18.17 -6.50 14.09
CA GLU A 372 17.78 -7.86 13.68
C GLU A 372 16.26 -8.00 13.59
N HIS A 373 15.52 -7.37 14.51
CA HIS A 373 14.06 -7.40 14.51
C HIS A 373 13.47 -6.62 13.31
N LEU A 374 14.10 -5.51 12.92
CA LEU A 374 13.69 -4.73 11.75
C LEU A 374 14.02 -5.45 10.44
N GLU A 375 15.12 -6.21 10.39
CA GLU A 375 15.39 -7.12 9.27
C GLU A 375 14.29 -8.17 9.10
N ASP A 376 13.93 -8.86 10.19
CA ASP A 376 12.91 -9.92 10.17
C ASP A 376 11.55 -9.39 9.73
N SER A 377 11.10 -8.23 10.22
CA SER A 377 9.80 -7.67 9.84
C SER A 377 9.77 -7.11 8.43
N ILE A 378 10.85 -6.45 7.96
CA ILE A 378 10.97 -6.06 6.55
C ILE A 378 10.86 -7.31 5.65
N ASN A 379 11.57 -8.39 5.99
CA ASN A 379 11.47 -9.65 5.26
C ASN A 379 10.05 -10.26 5.31
N GLN A 380 9.35 -10.22 6.46
CA GLN A 380 7.98 -10.76 6.59
C GLN A 380 6.93 -9.98 5.77
N ILE A 381 7.05 -8.66 5.68
CA ILE A 381 6.17 -7.85 4.80
C ILE A 381 6.49 -8.15 3.32
N VAL A 382 7.78 -8.18 2.96
CA VAL A 382 8.25 -8.39 1.57
C VAL A 382 8.00 -9.82 1.04
N LEU A 383 7.85 -10.81 1.93
CA LEU A 383 7.34 -12.14 1.56
C LEU A 383 5.91 -12.10 0.97
N ASN A 384 5.15 -11.04 1.26
CA ASN A 384 3.77 -10.84 0.78
C ASN A 384 3.64 -9.72 -0.26
N ASP A 385 4.55 -8.73 -0.24
CA ASP A 385 4.69 -7.70 -1.28
C ASP A 385 6.08 -7.77 -1.95
N ARG A 386 6.10 -8.34 -3.16
CA ARG A 386 7.31 -8.52 -3.98
C ARG A 386 7.63 -7.33 -4.88
N SER A 387 6.80 -6.29 -4.87
CA SER A 387 7.09 -5.04 -5.59
C SER A 387 8.02 -4.10 -4.82
N VAL A 388 8.43 -4.52 -3.62
CA VAL A 388 9.41 -3.89 -2.75
C VAL A 388 10.80 -4.51 -2.96
N THR A 389 11.78 -3.71 -3.39
CA THR A 389 13.19 -4.15 -3.39
C THR A 389 13.87 -3.78 -2.08
N VAL A 390 14.58 -4.72 -1.46
CA VAL A 390 15.36 -4.51 -0.22
C VAL A 390 16.84 -4.63 -0.50
N GLN A 391 17.64 -3.69 -0.01
CA GLN A 391 19.11 -3.75 0.03
C GLN A 391 19.59 -3.28 1.40
N LYS A 392 20.71 -3.78 1.91
CA LYS A 392 21.29 -3.28 3.18
C LYS A 392 22.01 -1.95 2.96
N GLU A 393 21.88 -1.03 3.90
CA GLU A 393 22.47 0.31 3.86
C GLU A 393 23.14 0.65 5.20
N SER A 394 24.09 1.58 5.20
CA SER A 394 24.75 2.08 6.40
C SER A 394 24.97 3.59 6.32
N SER A 395 24.71 4.29 7.41
CA SER A 395 24.85 5.74 7.58
C SER A 395 25.82 6.06 8.72
N GLU A 396 26.63 7.11 8.56
CA GLU A 396 27.48 7.65 9.63
C GLU A 396 26.65 8.25 10.77
N ALA A 397 25.49 8.86 10.47
CA ALA A 397 24.62 9.48 11.45
C ALA A 397 23.58 8.55 12.08
N LEU A 398 23.09 7.53 11.35
CA LEU A 398 22.00 6.64 11.79
C LEU A 398 22.39 5.17 12.00
N GLY A 399 23.61 4.75 11.66
CA GLY A 399 24.05 3.36 11.79
C GLY A 399 23.57 2.47 10.64
N ALA A 400 23.36 1.19 10.91
CA ALA A 400 22.91 0.22 9.91
C ALA A 400 21.38 0.29 9.67
N GLY A 401 20.97 0.03 8.43
CA GLY A 401 19.56 0.06 7.99
C GLY A 401 19.35 -0.62 6.63
N TRP A 402 18.28 -0.24 5.93
CA TRP A 402 17.88 -0.81 4.63
C TRP A 402 17.45 0.27 3.64
N ARG A 403 17.92 0.14 2.40
CA ARG A 403 17.35 0.81 1.22
C ARG A 403 16.10 0.03 0.82
N LEU A 404 14.95 0.69 0.79
CA LEU A 404 13.67 0.14 0.35
C LEU A 404 13.24 0.86 -0.93
N GLY A 405 12.94 0.10 -1.98
CA GLY A 405 12.47 0.61 -3.27
C GLY A 405 11.02 0.22 -3.54
N PHE A 406 10.20 1.15 -3.99
CA PHE A 406 8.76 1.05 -4.17
C PHE A 406 8.32 1.46 -5.58
N LEU A 407 7.13 1.00 -6.00
CA LEU A 407 6.53 1.39 -7.28
C LEU A 407 6.10 2.87 -7.33
N GLY A 408 5.69 3.44 -6.20
CA GLY A 408 5.09 4.77 -6.14
C GLY A 408 5.01 5.33 -4.73
N THR A 409 4.55 6.58 -4.61
CA THR A 409 4.53 7.31 -3.33
C THR A 409 3.39 6.89 -2.41
N LEU A 410 2.24 6.41 -2.93
CA LEU A 410 1.22 5.81 -2.07
C LEU A 410 1.71 4.46 -1.54
N HIS A 411 2.24 3.60 -2.42
CA HIS A 411 2.80 2.31 -2.03
C HIS A 411 3.86 2.49 -0.93
N CYS A 412 4.85 3.38 -1.12
CA CYS A 412 5.80 3.78 -0.07
C CYS A 412 5.09 4.12 1.25
N SER A 413 4.11 5.03 1.22
CA SER A 413 3.39 5.46 2.43
C SER A 413 2.55 4.36 3.10
N VAL A 414 2.09 3.34 2.36
CA VAL A 414 1.35 2.19 2.91
C VAL A 414 2.32 1.23 3.59
N PHE A 415 3.47 0.96 2.96
CA PHE A 415 4.53 0.16 3.57
C PHE A 415 5.10 0.84 4.82
N GLU A 416 5.32 2.17 4.79
CA GLU A 416 5.74 2.94 5.97
C GLU A 416 4.80 2.78 7.16
N ASP A 417 3.49 2.94 6.97
CA ASP A 417 2.51 2.85 8.06
C ASP A 417 2.30 1.41 8.52
N ARG A 418 2.30 0.44 7.59
CA ARG A 418 2.25 -0.98 7.95
C ARG A 418 3.47 -1.38 8.79
N LEU A 419 4.67 -0.95 8.40
CA LEU A 419 5.90 -1.18 9.16
C LEU A 419 5.82 -0.50 10.54
N ARG A 420 5.29 0.72 10.65
CA ARG A 420 5.04 1.39 11.95
C ARG A 420 3.97 0.70 12.82
N GLN A 421 2.97 0.05 12.23
CA GLN A 421 1.98 -0.74 12.97
C GLN A 421 2.59 -2.06 13.47
N GLU A 422 3.37 -2.76 12.64
CA GLU A 422 3.98 -4.06 12.99
C GLU A 422 5.21 -3.92 13.92
N HIS A 423 5.95 -2.81 13.89
CA HIS A 423 7.13 -2.55 14.75
C HIS A 423 6.90 -1.51 15.87
N GLY A 424 5.90 -0.65 15.75
CA GLY A 424 5.76 0.54 16.58
C GLY A 424 6.61 1.73 16.08
N ALA A 425 6.74 2.75 16.93
CA ALA A 425 7.23 4.08 16.55
C ALA A 425 8.76 4.27 16.53
N SER A 426 9.55 3.18 16.63
CA SER A 426 11.02 3.19 16.77
C SER A 426 11.78 3.17 15.44
N ILE A 427 11.19 3.66 14.34
CA ILE A 427 11.82 3.64 13.00
C ILE A 427 11.95 5.06 12.44
N ILE A 428 13.15 5.40 11.95
CA ILE A 428 13.45 6.60 11.17
C ILE A 428 13.42 6.23 9.70
N ILE A 429 12.51 6.84 8.95
CA ILE A 429 12.39 6.65 7.50
C ILE A 429 12.78 7.96 6.82
N THR A 430 13.75 7.88 5.91
CA THR A 430 14.24 9.04 5.17
C THR A 430 13.28 9.39 4.01
N PRO A 431 13.13 10.69 3.67
CA PRO A 431 12.29 11.11 2.56
C PRO A 431 12.68 10.45 1.23
N PRO A 432 11.70 10.13 0.36
CA PRO A 432 11.95 9.42 -0.87
C PRO A 432 12.89 10.18 -1.82
N ASN A 433 13.77 9.42 -2.46
CA ASN A 433 14.74 9.86 -3.45
C ASN A 433 14.65 8.96 -4.69
N VAL A 434 15.06 9.48 -5.84
CA VAL A 434 15.12 8.74 -7.11
C VAL A 434 16.56 8.36 -7.44
N PRO A 435 16.81 7.28 -8.20
CA PRO A 435 18.16 6.98 -8.68
C PRO A 435 18.63 8.07 -9.65
N CYS A 436 19.94 8.31 -9.72
CA CYS A 436 20.56 9.07 -10.82
C CYS A 436 21.56 8.19 -11.57
N LYS A 437 21.84 8.50 -12.84
CA LYS A 437 22.84 7.79 -13.65
C LYS A 437 24.05 8.70 -13.87
N VAL A 438 25.23 8.18 -13.54
CA VAL A 438 26.52 8.85 -13.76
C VAL A 438 27.24 8.16 -14.90
N ILE A 439 27.63 8.93 -15.91
CA ILE A 439 28.49 8.47 -17.00
C ILE A 439 29.90 9.01 -16.72
N TRP A 440 30.84 8.11 -16.50
CA TRP A 440 32.23 8.43 -16.19
C TRP A 440 33.05 8.64 -17.48
N ARG A 441 34.19 9.33 -17.38
CA ARG A 441 35.05 9.63 -18.54
C ARG A 441 35.79 8.44 -19.14
N ASP A 442 35.80 7.31 -18.45
CA ASP A 442 36.27 6.02 -18.97
C ASP A 442 35.19 5.28 -19.78
N GLY A 443 33.97 5.84 -19.88
CA GLY A 443 32.84 5.23 -20.56
C GLY A 443 32.02 4.27 -19.71
N THR A 444 32.37 4.07 -18.43
CA THR A 444 31.54 3.28 -17.52
C THR A 444 30.28 4.06 -17.11
N GLU A 445 29.21 3.32 -16.85
CA GLU A 445 27.93 3.86 -16.39
C GLU A 445 27.58 3.28 -15.02
N THR A 446 27.22 4.12 -14.05
CA THR A 446 26.78 3.67 -12.72
C THR A 446 25.47 4.34 -12.33
N ILE A 447 24.47 3.53 -11.96
CA ILE A 447 23.22 4.00 -11.38
C ILE A 447 23.42 4.13 -9.86
N ILE A 448 23.25 5.33 -9.33
CA ILE A 448 23.44 5.68 -7.92
C ILE A 448 22.05 5.83 -7.29
N THR A 449 21.71 4.92 -6.37
CA THR A 449 20.47 4.92 -5.59
C THR A 449 20.59 5.69 -4.28
N ASN A 450 21.81 5.77 -3.72
CA ASN A 450 22.12 6.42 -2.45
C ASN A 450 22.80 7.80 -2.67
N PRO A 451 22.27 8.90 -2.10
CA PRO A 451 22.94 10.21 -2.09
C PRO A 451 24.35 10.22 -1.46
N ALA A 452 24.69 9.24 -0.61
CA ALA A 452 26.02 9.10 -0.04
C ALA A 452 27.08 8.82 -1.13
N ASP A 453 26.82 7.84 -2.00
CA ASP A 453 27.73 7.38 -3.07
C ASP A 453 27.86 8.39 -4.23
N PHE A 454 27.00 9.41 -4.29
CA PHE A 454 27.07 10.45 -5.31
C PHE A 454 28.43 11.18 -5.24
N PRO A 455 29.18 11.29 -6.36
CA PRO A 455 30.56 11.77 -6.36
C PRO A 455 30.67 13.21 -5.84
N ASP A 456 31.62 13.44 -4.93
CA ASP A 456 31.89 14.77 -4.39
C ASP A 456 32.38 15.74 -5.48
N ASP A 457 31.81 16.95 -5.51
CA ASP A 457 32.09 18.07 -6.45
C ASP A 457 33.58 18.28 -6.77
N GLY A 458 34.47 18.05 -5.80
CA GLY A 458 35.92 18.18 -5.98
C GLY A 458 36.51 17.20 -7.00
N SER A 459 35.77 16.16 -7.37
CA SER A 459 36.13 15.13 -8.35
C SER A 459 35.20 15.05 -9.55
N VAL A 460 33.94 15.50 -9.43
CA VAL A 460 32.92 15.46 -10.51
C VAL A 460 33.46 16.04 -11.81
N HIS A 461 33.96 17.27 -11.80
CA HIS A 461 34.48 17.94 -13.01
C HIS A 461 35.73 17.29 -13.64
N MET A 462 36.37 16.32 -12.97
CA MET A 462 37.53 15.59 -13.50
C MET A 462 37.20 14.15 -13.91
N LYS A 463 36.30 13.46 -13.20
CA LYS A 463 35.97 12.04 -13.41
C LYS A 463 34.67 11.81 -14.19
N VAL A 464 33.69 12.69 -14.03
CA VAL A 464 32.36 12.55 -14.67
C VAL A 464 32.39 13.18 -16.05
N ALA A 465 31.74 12.52 -17.01
CA ALA A 465 31.45 13.05 -18.34
C ALA A 465 30.04 13.67 -18.35
N GLU A 466 29.05 12.94 -17.82
CA GLU A 466 27.65 13.39 -17.77
C GLU A 466 26.92 12.91 -16.51
N LEU A 467 25.99 13.72 -16.02
CA LEU A 467 25.02 13.38 -14.98
C LEU A 467 23.63 13.34 -15.63
N GLN A 468 22.91 12.25 -15.39
CA GLN A 468 21.58 12.02 -15.94
C GLN A 468 20.56 11.74 -14.82
N GLU A 469 19.35 12.25 -14.99
CA GLU A 469 18.20 11.95 -14.13
C GLU A 469 17.16 11.13 -14.92
N PRO A 470 16.37 10.27 -14.24
CA PRO A 470 15.32 9.51 -14.88
C PRO A 470 14.11 10.42 -15.15
N TYR A 471 13.64 10.41 -16.39
CA TYR A 471 12.38 11.01 -16.79
C TYR A 471 11.32 9.91 -16.91
N VAL A 472 10.05 10.31 -16.79
CA VAL A 472 8.91 9.46 -17.09
C VAL A 472 8.00 10.13 -18.11
N SER A 473 7.41 9.32 -18.99
CA SER A 473 6.34 9.74 -19.89
C SER A 473 5.04 9.72 -19.11
N ALA A 474 4.68 10.86 -18.52
CA ALA A 474 3.44 11.05 -17.78
C ALA A 474 2.27 11.30 -18.74
N THR A 475 1.30 10.40 -18.74
CA THR A 475 0.02 10.56 -19.40
C THR A 475 -1.00 11.06 -18.37
N ILE A 476 -1.49 12.28 -18.57
CA ILE A 476 -2.43 12.94 -17.66
C ILE A 476 -3.75 13.11 -18.41
N THR A 477 -4.82 12.46 -17.95
CA THR A 477 -6.17 12.62 -18.52
C THR A 477 -7.01 13.48 -17.60
N LEU A 478 -7.61 14.55 -18.12
CA LEU A 478 -8.37 15.54 -17.36
C LEU A 478 -9.50 16.19 -18.18
N PRO A 479 -10.52 16.76 -17.51
CA PRO A 479 -11.46 17.68 -18.15
C PRO A 479 -10.78 18.95 -18.68
N GLU A 480 -11.23 19.46 -19.82
CA GLU A 480 -10.68 20.68 -20.46
C GLU A 480 -10.59 21.89 -19.50
N GLU A 481 -11.56 22.06 -18.58
CA GLU A 481 -11.61 23.18 -17.62
C GLU A 481 -10.38 23.30 -16.69
N TYR A 482 -9.53 22.27 -16.58
CA TYR A 482 -8.30 22.31 -15.77
C TYR A 482 -7.01 22.46 -16.58
N ILE A 483 -7.06 22.48 -17.92
CA ILE A 483 -5.88 22.32 -18.78
C ILE A 483 -4.75 23.30 -18.46
N GLY A 484 -5.05 24.60 -18.35
CA GLY A 484 -4.03 25.63 -18.06
C GLY A 484 -3.32 25.41 -16.71
N LYS A 485 -4.04 25.01 -15.67
CA LYS A 485 -3.47 24.74 -14.33
C LYS A 485 -2.57 23.51 -14.32
N VAL A 486 -2.88 22.50 -15.15
CA VAL A 486 -2.05 21.30 -15.28
C VAL A 486 -0.79 21.61 -16.09
N ILE A 487 -0.88 22.43 -17.14
CA ILE A 487 0.28 22.93 -17.90
C ILE A 487 1.21 23.72 -16.97
N GLU A 488 0.68 24.72 -16.24
CA GLU A 488 1.44 25.50 -15.24
C GLU A 488 2.15 24.60 -14.21
N LEU A 489 1.47 23.57 -13.70
CA LEU A 489 2.03 22.61 -12.76
C LEU A 489 3.12 21.74 -13.40
N CYS A 490 2.96 21.31 -14.64
CA CYS A 490 3.98 20.53 -15.35
C CYS A 490 5.24 21.36 -15.62
N GLU A 491 5.10 22.57 -16.15
CA GLU A 491 6.20 23.49 -16.41
C GLU A 491 6.97 23.86 -15.14
N ALA A 492 6.26 24.16 -14.05
CA ALA A 492 6.87 24.43 -12.74
C ALA A 492 7.73 23.28 -12.19
N ASN A 493 7.48 22.05 -12.64
CA ASN A 493 8.23 20.83 -12.30
C ASN A 493 9.22 20.40 -13.40
N ARG A 494 9.49 21.25 -14.40
CA ARG A 494 10.35 21.01 -15.58
C ARG A 494 9.85 19.89 -16.51
N GLY A 495 8.53 19.69 -16.57
CA GLY A 495 7.90 18.84 -17.57
C GLY A 495 8.00 19.44 -18.97
N GLU A 496 8.28 18.61 -19.97
CA GLU A 496 8.27 18.97 -21.39
C GLU A 496 7.01 18.39 -22.06
N GLN A 497 6.16 19.24 -22.66
CA GLN A 497 4.95 18.77 -23.35
C GLN A 497 5.33 18.03 -24.65
N LYS A 498 4.76 16.85 -24.86
CA LYS A 498 4.93 16.05 -26.09
C LYS A 498 3.66 15.88 -26.90
N GLU A 499 2.52 15.72 -26.23
CA GLU A 499 1.22 15.58 -26.89
C GLU A 499 0.14 16.31 -26.10
N LEU A 500 -0.82 16.87 -26.82
CA LEU A 500 -2.09 17.37 -26.31
C LEU A 500 -3.13 16.89 -27.32
N SER A 501 -3.97 15.94 -26.90
CA SER A 501 -5.02 15.36 -27.73
C SER A 501 -6.35 15.40 -27.00
N PHE A 502 -7.42 15.77 -27.71
CA PHE A 502 -8.78 15.70 -27.20
C PHE A 502 -9.31 14.29 -27.47
N PHE A 503 -9.63 13.55 -26.41
CA PHE A 503 -10.19 12.20 -26.53
C PHE A 503 -11.71 12.24 -26.72
N THR A 504 -12.36 13.20 -26.07
CA THR A 504 -13.76 13.60 -26.34
C THR A 504 -13.86 15.12 -26.41
N ALA A 505 -15.06 15.65 -26.67
CA ALA A 505 -15.35 17.08 -26.57
C ALA A 505 -15.23 17.67 -25.15
N THR A 506 -14.90 16.86 -24.13
CA THR A 506 -14.73 17.32 -22.73
C THR A 506 -13.44 16.82 -22.06
N GLN A 507 -12.80 15.75 -22.57
CA GLN A 507 -11.59 15.18 -21.98
C GLN A 507 -10.35 15.39 -22.86
N VAL A 508 -9.29 15.87 -22.23
CA VAL A 508 -7.96 16.09 -22.80
C VAL A 508 -6.98 15.07 -22.22
N ILE A 509 -6.18 14.48 -23.08
CA ILE A 509 -5.00 13.68 -22.73
C ILE A 509 -3.77 14.55 -23.00
N LEU A 510 -3.01 14.86 -21.95
CA LEU A 510 -1.71 15.49 -22.03
C LEU A 510 -0.63 14.42 -21.87
N LYS A 511 0.37 14.39 -22.75
CA LYS A 511 1.60 13.61 -22.54
C LYS A 511 2.75 14.56 -22.28
N TYR A 512 3.39 14.40 -21.12
CA TYR A 512 4.52 15.19 -20.67
C TYR A 512 5.67 14.28 -20.28
N GLU A 513 6.90 14.64 -20.66
CA GLU A 513 8.09 14.02 -20.06
C GLU A 513 8.52 14.83 -18.84
N ILE A 514 8.36 14.24 -17.65
CA ILE A 514 8.61 14.89 -16.35
C ILE A 514 9.79 14.19 -15.64
N PRO A 515 10.73 14.92 -15.01
CA PRO A 515 11.74 14.32 -14.15
C PRO A 515 11.08 13.61 -12.95
N LEU A 516 11.37 12.32 -12.77
CA LEU A 516 10.77 11.49 -11.71
C LEU A 516 10.97 12.09 -10.31
N ALA A 517 12.08 12.80 -10.09
CA ALA A 517 12.40 13.51 -8.85
C ALA A 517 11.29 14.49 -8.41
N HIS A 518 10.65 15.19 -9.35
CA HIS A 518 9.56 16.13 -9.03
C HIS A 518 8.22 15.44 -8.94
N LEU A 519 8.01 14.33 -9.67
CA LEU A 519 6.83 13.47 -9.52
C LEU A 519 6.68 12.98 -8.06
N VAL A 520 7.81 12.62 -7.45
CA VAL A 520 7.93 12.16 -6.06
C VAL A 520 7.76 13.30 -5.04
N ASP A 521 8.18 14.54 -5.35
CA ASP A 521 8.01 15.72 -4.48
C ASP A 521 6.56 16.26 -4.56
N ASP A 522 5.58 15.45 -4.15
CA ASP A 522 4.16 15.82 -4.02
C ASP A 522 3.47 16.33 -5.31
N PHE A 523 3.94 15.91 -6.50
CA PHE A 523 3.28 16.27 -7.77
C PHE A 523 1.83 15.78 -7.82
N PHE A 524 1.57 14.54 -7.39
CA PHE A 524 0.25 13.93 -7.42
C PHE A 524 -0.75 14.62 -6.47
N GLY A 525 -0.30 15.08 -5.29
CA GLY A 525 -1.12 15.87 -4.38
C GLY A 525 -1.49 17.24 -4.97
N LYS A 526 -0.50 17.93 -5.55
CA LYS A 526 -0.69 19.21 -6.26
C LYS A 526 -1.62 19.07 -7.48
N LEU A 527 -1.48 18.00 -8.25
CA LEU A 527 -2.30 17.70 -9.43
C LEU A 527 -3.77 17.45 -9.03
N LYS A 528 -4.01 16.60 -8.03
CA LYS A 528 -5.36 16.40 -7.47
C LYS A 528 -5.93 17.71 -6.92
N GLY A 529 -5.14 18.50 -6.18
CA GLY A 529 -5.57 19.81 -5.68
C GLY A 529 -5.96 20.81 -6.78
N ALA A 530 -5.15 20.91 -7.84
CA ALA A 530 -5.38 21.81 -8.97
C ALA A 530 -6.64 21.44 -9.79
N THR A 531 -6.94 20.14 -9.87
CA THR A 531 -8.03 19.57 -10.70
C THR A 531 -9.25 19.10 -9.91
N LYS A 532 -9.34 19.41 -8.60
CA LYS A 532 -10.37 18.88 -7.68
C LYS A 532 -10.44 17.34 -7.62
N GLY A 533 -9.37 16.65 -8.04
CA GLY A 533 -9.30 15.19 -8.17
C GLY A 533 -9.66 14.64 -9.55
N TYR A 534 -10.07 15.47 -10.52
CA TYR A 534 -10.48 15.02 -11.86
C TYR A 534 -9.35 14.60 -12.80
N ALA A 535 -8.09 14.97 -12.54
CA ALA A 535 -6.97 14.44 -13.31
C ALA A 535 -6.57 13.04 -12.82
N SER A 536 -6.51 12.08 -13.74
CA SER A 536 -5.69 10.88 -13.56
C SER A 536 -4.24 11.19 -13.95
N LEU A 537 -3.31 10.44 -13.36
CA LEU A 537 -1.90 10.42 -13.74
C LEU A 537 -1.50 8.96 -13.87
N ASP A 538 -1.09 8.60 -15.07
CA ASP A 538 -0.37 7.37 -15.38
C ASP A 538 1.02 7.74 -15.88
N TYR A 539 2.04 6.89 -15.69
CA TYR A 539 3.38 7.21 -16.15
C TYR A 539 4.22 5.97 -16.43
N GLU A 540 5.04 6.06 -17.49
CA GLU A 540 5.90 4.99 -17.97
C GLU A 540 7.38 5.44 -17.98
N GLU A 541 8.33 4.51 -17.87
CA GLU A 541 9.77 4.83 -17.86
C GLU A 541 10.21 5.43 -19.19
N ALA A 542 10.72 6.67 -19.16
CA ALA A 542 11.28 7.33 -20.35
C ALA A 542 12.81 7.30 -20.31
N ALA A 543 13.44 7.77 -21.39
CA ALA A 543 14.89 7.79 -21.50
C ALA A 543 15.55 8.64 -20.41
N TRP A 544 16.70 8.18 -19.91
CA TRP A 544 17.58 8.95 -19.03
C TRP A 544 18.03 10.25 -19.72
N ARG A 545 17.97 11.39 -19.02
CA ARG A 545 18.30 12.70 -19.60
C ARG A 545 19.37 13.44 -18.82
N ARG A 546 20.30 14.04 -19.57
CA ARG A 546 21.32 14.97 -19.07
C ARG A 546 20.70 16.06 -18.20
N SER A 547 21.23 16.27 -17.00
CA SER A 547 20.69 17.27 -16.07
C SER A 547 21.73 17.87 -15.12
N ASN A 548 21.47 19.11 -14.69
CA ASN A 548 22.33 19.85 -13.76
C ASN A 548 21.96 19.52 -12.31
N ILE A 549 22.16 18.28 -11.91
CA ILE A 549 21.92 17.75 -10.56
C ILE A 549 23.18 17.81 -9.68
N THR A 550 23.01 17.95 -8.36
CA THR A 550 24.10 17.93 -7.36
C THR A 550 23.61 17.46 -5.99
N LYS A 551 24.53 17.01 -5.15
CA LYS A 551 24.32 16.57 -3.77
C LYS A 551 24.15 17.78 -2.84
N LEU A 552 22.92 18.03 -2.41
CA LEU A 552 22.60 18.97 -1.33
C LEU A 552 22.66 18.23 0.01
N GLN A 553 23.52 18.70 0.91
CA GLN A 553 23.74 18.09 2.23
C GLN A 553 23.71 19.14 3.34
N LEU A 554 23.33 18.74 4.56
CA LEU A 554 23.52 19.54 5.75
C LEU A 554 24.94 19.33 6.31
N LEU A 555 25.51 20.40 6.85
CA LEU A 555 26.77 20.39 7.61
C LEU A 555 26.52 20.98 9.00
N VAL A 556 26.92 20.27 10.05
CA VAL A 556 26.90 20.75 11.44
C VAL A 556 28.33 20.94 11.93
N ASN A 557 28.72 22.17 12.22
CA ASN A 557 30.10 22.56 12.52
C ASN A 557 31.14 22.07 11.48
N LYS A 558 30.72 21.93 10.20
CA LYS A 558 31.43 21.34 9.04
C LYS A 558 31.43 19.81 8.93
N ALA A 559 30.99 19.05 9.93
CA ALA A 559 30.76 17.62 9.75
C ALA A 559 29.51 17.43 8.87
N PRO A 560 29.53 16.55 7.84
CA PRO A 560 28.36 16.27 7.03
C PRO A 560 27.28 15.52 7.82
N VAL A 561 26.04 15.64 7.36
CA VAL A 561 24.92 14.80 7.78
C VAL A 561 24.42 14.08 6.52
N ASP A 562 24.89 12.84 6.38
CA ASP A 562 24.62 11.94 5.27
C ASP A 562 23.14 11.54 5.17
N ALA A 563 22.51 11.18 6.29
CA ALA A 563 21.11 10.76 6.38
C ALA A 563 20.07 11.83 5.94
N VAL A 564 20.51 13.07 5.70
CA VAL A 564 19.68 14.18 5.20
C VAL A 564 20.05 14.57 3.76
N ALA A 565 21.15 14.05 3.21
CA ALA A 565 21.61 14.39 1.87
C ALA A 565 20.60 13.95 0.79
N ARG A 566 20.39 14.80 -0.22
CA ARG A 566 19.60 14.45 -1.41
C ARG A 566 20.26 14.95 -2.68
N ILE A 567 19.98 14.28 -3.78
CA ILE A 567 20.37 14.72 -5.11
C ILE A 567 19.24 15.64 -5.62
N VAL A 568 19.57 16.88 -5.98
CA VAL A 568 18.59 17.90 -6.38
C VAL A 568 19.03 18.66 -7.62
N HIS A 569 18.09 19.17 -8.39
CA HIS A 569 18.40 20.04 -9.54
C HIS A 569 18.87 21.42 -9.07
N THR A 570 19.82 22.02 -9.79
CA THR A 570 20.52 23.25 -9.42
C THR A 570 19.60 24.44 -9.12
N SER A 571 18.45 24.54 -9.79
CA SER A 571 17.46 25.61 -9.54
C SER A 571 16.79 25.57 -8.17
N GLN A 572 16.71 24.41 -7.51
CA GLN A 572 16.02 24.26 -6.22
C GLN A 572 16.92 24.50 -5.00
N ILE A 573 18.24 24.45 -5.19
CA ILE A 573 19.26 24.48 -4.14
C ILE A 573 19.00 25.60 -3.11
N GLU A 574 18.80 26.84 -3.55
CA GLU A 574 18.68 27.97 -2.62
C GLU A 574 17.37 27.97 -1.82
N ARG A 575 16.27 27.47 -2.40
CA ARG A 575 14.98 27.34 -1.70
C ARG A 575 15.05 26.25 -0.64
N LEU A 576 15.49 25.05 -1.05
CA LEU A 576 15.57 23.88 -0.17
C LEU A 576 16.62 24.07 0.93
N GLY A 577 17.82 24.53 0.57
CA GLY A 577 18.92 24.74 1.53
C GLY A 577 18.57 25.74 2.64
N ARG A 578 17.84 26.82 2.32
CA ARG A 578 17.35 27.77 3.35
C ARG A 578 16.26 27.12 4.23
N ALA A 579 15.30 26.43 3.63
CA ALA A 579 14.22 25.76 4.37
C ALA A 579 14.75 24.68 5.34
N TRP A 580 15.67 23.81 4.87
CA TRP A 580 16.29 22.77 5.68
C TRP A 580 17.04 23.34 6.88
N VAL A 581 17.87 24.36 6.65
CA VAL A 581 18.68 24.99 7.71
C VAL A 581 17.81 25.69 8.75
N THR A 582 16.65 26.23 8.37
CA THR A 582 15.66 26.77 9.31
C THR A 582 14.96 25.66 10.12
N LYS A 583 14.39 24.61 9.49
CA LYS A 583 13.72 23.52 10.22
C LYS A 583 14.68 22.80 11.17
N PHE A 584 15.89 22.48 10.70
CA PHE A 584 16.88 21.74 11.51
C PHE A 584 17.37 22.53 12.74
N LYS A 585 17.46 23.87 12.63
CA LYS A 585 17.80 24.78 13.73
C LYS A 585 16.77 24.75 14.88
N GLU A 586 15.52 24.37 14.62
CA GLU A 586 14.48 24.30 15.65
C GLU A 586 14.55 23.02 16.49
N HIS A 587 15.19 21.96 15.97
CA HIS A 587 15.33 20.66 16.64
C HIS A 587 16.74 20.40 17.20
N VAL A 588 17.77 21.15 16.77
CA VAL A 588 19.14 21.02 17.32
C VAL A 588 19.30 21.78 18.62
N ASP A 589 19.70 21.05 19.66
CA ASP A 589 19.88 21.58 21.00
C ASP A 589 20.98 22.64 21.11
N ARG A 590 20.77 23.63 21.99
CA ARG A 590 21.74 24.72 22.19
C ARG A 590 22.94 24.22 23.00
N GLN A 591 24.14 24.52 22.53
CA GLN A 591 25.37 24.13 23.22
C GLN A 591 25.99 25.29 24.01
N MET A 592 26.98 24.96 24.85
CA MET A 592 27.80 25.97 25.55
C MET A 592 28.73 26.76 24.61
N PHE A 593 28.94 26.24 23.40
CA PHE A 593 29.66 26.86 22.28
C PHE A 593 28.73 27.08 21.08
N GLU A 594 29.16 27.93 20.14
CA GLU A 594 28.40 28.30 18.94
C GLU A 594 28.23 27.09 18.02
N VAL A 595 26.99 26.70 17.72
CA VAL A 595 26.68 25.65 16.74
C VAL A 595 26.31 26.32 15.42
N VAL A 596 27.01 25.92 14.36
CA VAL A 596 26.81 26.42 13.00
C VAL A 596 26.17 25.32 12.16
N ILE A 597 24.99 25.61 11.62
CA ILE A 597 24.24 24.71 10.73
C ILE A 597 24.31 25.32 9.33
N GLN A 598 24.67 24.53 8.33
CA GLN A 598 24.83 25.00 6.95
C GLN A 598 24.20 24.00 5.98
N ALA A 599 23.62 24.49 4.88
CA ALA A 599 23.36 23.68 3.71
C ALA A 599 24.47 23.91 2.70
N ALA A 600 24.98 22.85 2.09
CA ALA A 600 26.01 22.92 1.07
C ALA A 600 25.61 22.09 -0.15
N ALA A 601 25.81 22.67 -1.35
CA ALA A 601 25.88 21.93 -2.59
C ALA A 601 27.37 21.68 -2.85
N GLY A 602 27.82 20.46 -2.54
CA GLY A 602 29.23 20.09 -2.43
C GLY A 602 30.09 21.13 -1.71
N ARG A 603 30.88 21.92 -2.46
CA ARG A 603 31.77 22.96 -1.89
C ARG A 603 31.10 24.32 -1.64
N ARG A 604 29.98 24.63 -2.28
CA ARG A 604 29.27 25.91 -2.13
C ARG A 604 28.35 25.86 -0.91
N VAL A 605 28.62 26.70 0.10
CA VAL A 605 27.64 26.98 1.16
C VAL A 605 26.49 27.78 0.57
N VAL A 606 25.27 27.26 0.74
CA VAL A 606 24.02 27.76 0.16
C VAL A 606 23.26 28.61 1.17
N ALA A 607 23.14 28.08 2.40
CA ALA A 607 22.48 28.72 3.52
C ALA A 607 23.27 28.42 4.80
N ARG A 608 23.16 29.31 5.78
CA ARG A 608 23.81 29.17 7.09
C ARG A 608 22.95 29.79 8.17
N GLU A 609 22.75 29.03 9.24
CA GLU A 609 22.22 29.50 10.50
C GLU A 609 23.21 29.29 11.63
N THR A 610 22.95 29.91 12.78
CA THR A 610 23.85 29.83 13.93
C THR A 610 23.08 29.90 15.24
N LEU A 611 23.10 28.80 15.99
CA LEU A 611 22.51 28.72 17.32
C LEU A 611 23.41 29.46 18.31
N LYS A 612 22.82 30.46 18.98
CA LYS A 612 23.52 31.28 19.98
C LYS A 612 23.86 30.41 21.20
N PRO A 613 25.12 30.39 21.65
CA PRO A 613 25.55 29.51 22.74
C PRO A 613 24.97 29.94 24.09
N PHE A 614 24.63 28.96 24.93
CA PHE A 614 24.22 29.21 26.32
C PHE A 614 25.21 30.13 27.04
N ARG A 615 24.70 31.19 27.70
CA ARG A 615 25.53 32.19 28.38
C ARG A 615 25.07 32.35 29.82
N LYS A 616 25.78 31.69 30.74
CA LYS A 616 25.74 32.05 32.16
C LYS A 616 26.14 33.51 32.31
N ASP A 617 25.35 34.31 33.03
CA ASP A 617 25.80 35.63 33.43
C ASP A 617 26.91 35.48 34.48
N VAL A 618 28.10 35.99 34.13
CA VAL A 618 29.27 36.03 35.01
C VAL A 618 29.38 37.35 35.77
N LEU A 619 28.49 38.31 35.50
CA LEU A 619 28.48 39.65 36.09
C LEU A 619 27.40 39.82 37.18
N ALA A 620 26.45 38.90 37.31
CA ALA A 620 25.39 38.90 38.34
C ALA A 620 25.87 38.97 39.81
N LYS A 621 27.18 38.83 40.09
CA LYS A 621 27.81 38.99 41.42
C LYS A 621 28.86 40.12 41.47
N LEU A 622 28.79 41.09 40.55
CA LEU A 622 29.69 42.25 40.47
C LEU A 622 28.93 43.55 40.73
N HIS A 623 29.46 44.39 41.63
CA HIS A 623 29.03 45.77 41.76
C HIS A 623 29.58 46.61 40.58
N ALA A 624 28.87 47.67 40.20
CA ALA A 624 29.03 48.33 38.91
C ALA A 624 30.43 48.94 38.62
N SER A 625 31.23 49.21 39.65
CA SER A 625 32.45 50.02 39.56
C SER A 625 33.69 49.28 39.03
N ASP A 626 33.76 47.95 39.09
CA ASP A 626 34.99 47.19 38.76
C ASP A 626 35.02 46.71 37.30
N VAL A 627 35.49 47.60 36.42
CA VAL A 627 35.72 47.32 35.00
C VAL A 627 36.79 46.24 34.78
N SER A 628 37.78 46.13 35.68
CA SER A 628 38.92 45.20 35.51
C SER A 628 38.49 43.74 35.67
N ARG A 629 37.72 43.45 36.72
CA ARG A 629 37.19 42.13 37.05
C ARG A 629 36.06 41.73 36.09
N ARG A 630 35.28 42.72 35.61
CA ARG A 630 34.33 42.53 34.49
C ARG A 630 35.03 42.04 33.22
N LYS A 631 36.15 42.67 32.80
CA LYS A 631 36.94 42.18 31.65
C LYS A 631 37.46 40.76 31.87
N LYS A 632 38.15 40.52 32.98
CA LYS A 632 38.77 39.22 33.33
C LYS A 632 37.77 38.05 33.34
N LEU A 633 36.53 38.25 33.79
CA LEU A 633 35.49 37.22 33.75
C LEU A 633 34.91 36.99 32.35
N LEU A 634 34.78 38.03 31.53
CA LEU A 634 34.34 37.92 30.14
C LEU A 634 35.39 37.24 29.26
N GLU A 635 36.67 37.53 29.46
CA GLU A 635 37.80 36.86 28.81
C GLU A 635 37.85 35.36 29.18
N LYS A 636 37.78 35.03 30.47
CA LYS A 636 37.71 33.63 30.92
C LYS A 636 36.48 32.88 30.36
N GLN A 637 35.33 33.55 30.20
CA GLN A 637 34.16 32.98 29.52
C GLN A 637 34.41 32.78 28.01
N LYS A 638 35.05 33.74 27.33
CA LYS A 638 35.37 33.69 25.90
C LYS A 638 36.35 32.55 25.59
N ASP A 639 37.43 32.41 26.35
CA ASP A 639 38.44 31.37 26.14
C ASP A 639 37.91 29.97 26.50
N GLY A 640 37.09 29.86 27.55
CA GLY A 640 36.36 28.63 27.85
C GLY A 640 35.50 28.18 26.65
N LYS A 641 34.74 29.10 26.04
CA LYS A 641 33.97 28.81 24.83
C LYS A 641 34.83 28.49 23.61
N LYS A 642 35.98 29.15 23.44
CA LYS A 642 36.93 28.85 22.36
C LYS A 642 37.49 27.43 22.49
N LYS A 643 37.85 27.00 23.71
CA LYS A 643 38.30 25.62 23.99
C LYS A 643 37.18 24.61 23.74
N MET A 644 35.97 24.85 24.26
CA MET A 644 34.82 23.96 24.03
C MET A 644 34.48 23.82 22.54
N ARG A 645 34.57 24.88 21.73
CA ARG A 645 34.35 24.81 20.27
C ARG A 645 35.41 23.98 19.54
N ALA A 646 36.64 23.91 20.05
CA ALA A 646 37.74 23.20 19.39
C ALA A 646 37.77 21.68 19.67
N VAL A 647 37.05 21.23 20.70
CA VAL A 647 36.98 19.82 21.15
C VAL A 647 35.56 19.25 21.06
N GLY A 648 34.55 20.11 21.03
CA GLY A 648 33.13 19.73 21.03
C GLY A 648 32.63 19.24 19.68
N ASN A 649 32.81 17.95 19.41
CA ASN A 649 31.90 17.23 18.52
C ASN A 649 30.47 17.32 19.08
N ILE A 650 29.49 17.43 18.18
CA ILE A 650 28.07 17.47 18.53
C ILE A 650 27.49 16.12 18.15
N ALA A 651 27.17 15.30 19.15
CA ALA A 651 26.19 14.25 18.97
C ALA A 651 24.82 14.92 18.75
N ILE A 652 24.15 14.58 17.65
CA ILE A 652 22.81 15.05 17.34
C ILE A 652 21.85 13.96 17.83
N ASP A 653 20.86 14.32 18.66
CA ASP A 653 19.85 13.36 19.11
C ASP A 653 19.07 12.83 17.90
N GLN A 654 18.84 11.52 17.84
CA GLN A 654 18.03 10.86 16.82
C GLN A 654 16.61 11.46 16.74
N LYS A 655 16.08 11.98 17.85
CA LYS A 655 14.81 12.74 17.87
C LYS A 655 14.86 14.02 17.04
N ALA A 656 16.02 14.67 16.93
CA ALA A 656 16.18 15.85 16.08
C ALA A 656 16.18 15.47 14.59
N PHE A 657 16.72 14.30 14.23
CA PHE A 657 16.56 13.74 12.89
C PHE A 657 15.11 13.32 12.64
N GLN A 658 14.47 12.61 13.56
CA GLN A 658 13.07 12.18 13.44
C GLN A 658 12.13 13.38 13.25
N ALA A 659 12.26 14.44 14.06
CA ALA A 659 11.44 15.66 13.94
C ALA A 659 11.71 16.45 12.65
N PHE A 660 12.96 16.44 12.15
CA PHE A 660 13.30 17.07 10.88
C PHE A 660 12.72 16.31 9.66
N LEU A 661 12.82 14.96 9.69
CA LEU A 661 12.43 14.07 8.59
C LEU A 661 10.92 13.77 8.57
N ALA A 662 10.23 13.82 9.71
CA ALA A 662 8.77 13.87 9.78
C ALA A 662 8.24 15.03 8.91
N LYS A 663 7.12 14.83 8.22
CA LYS A 663 6.55 15.82 7.30
C LYS A 663 6.13 17.09 8.04
#